data_AF-A0AAU5A0Q3-F1
#
_entry.id   AF-A0AAU5A0Q3-F1
#
_cell.length_a   1.000
_cell.length_b   1.000
_cell.length_c   1.000
_cell.angle_alpha   90.00
_cell.angle_beta   90.00
_cell.angle_gamma   90.00
#
_symmetry.space_group_name_H-M   'P 1'
#
loop_
_entity.id
_entity.type
_entity.pdbx_description
1 polymer ?
#
loop_
_entity_poly.entity_id
_entity_poly.type
_entity_poly.pdbx_seq_one_letter_code
_entity_poly.pdbx_strand_id
1 'polypeptide(L)'
;MSQTIAPRVRTLLLLLLAVTGALLAGSAPVSAHAALTASDPQQGSVVKEAPAQVSLTFSEGVAMSDGSVRVLDPKGKRVDTGKTSEQGTNTYSVKLHSGLPDGTFTVTYQVVSADSHPVSGAFTFSIGAPSTTSVSVSDKEAGGGVVGGLYGFARYLSYAGFILLVGGAAFVLACWQRGTGERSVQRLVVSGWLALTGATLAMLLLRGSYTGSGKVGDIFDLTLLSNVLQTKTGAALVSRLLLLAAGALFIAVLFGAYEKREDEEEKGDLTFGLAIGGFVVAAGLAATWAMAEHASTGIQTGISMPVDVLHLLAVAVWLGGLSTLLVALYRAPSIEPAAVRRFSRIAFGSVAVLAATGIYQSWRQLGSWSAFTGTSYGQLLLVKIGLVVVLVGIAWISRRWTARLSQAPAAKAVKTSVSTPVRATAKTSAKASAKASVKTSAATSEKSEKEDRETEDEKEPAAAPAGGEGKRATQLARQRAAVATAREKRLRDADPLRSGLRRSVLAEAGVAVVLLAVTTVLTSTEPGRTVEEAEAATAATSQEATGALAVDIPFDTGGKDGKGLARVEIDPARVGGNDMHVYVQRPNGKAFDIPEVKVAFTLKAKDIGPLPVVPDRIATGHWTATGVQIPMAGNWAIAVTVRTSDIDQVTVDKNAQIG
;
A
#
# COMPACT_ATOMS: atom_id res chain seq x y z
N MET A 1 44.90 1.82 10.75
CA MET A 1 43.52 1.29 10.72
C MET A 1 42.52 2.43 10.90
N SER A 2 41.81 2.84 9.85
CA SER A 2 40.74 3.85 9.93
C SER A 2 39.82 3.69 8.73
N GLN A 3 38.96 2.68 8.79
CA GLN A 3 37.91 2.48 7.81
C GLN A 3 36.56 3.03 8.31
N THR A 4 35.98 3.87 7.45
CA THR A 4 34.56 3.87 7.06
C THR A 4 33.47 4.26 8.09
N ILE A 5 33.34 5.54 8.44
CA ILE A 5 32.06 6.07 8.99
C ILE A 5 31.18 6.68 7.88
N ALA A 6 31.79 7.21 6.81
CA ALA A 6 31.08 7.92 5.75
C ALA A 6 30.20 7.04 4.82
N PRO A 7 30.65 5.87 4.30
CA PRO A 7 29.76 5.00 3.51
C PRO A 7 28.62 4.43 4.38
N ARG A 8 28.85 4.25 5.68
CA ARG A 8 27.89 3.63 6.60
C ARG A 8 26.57 4.37 6.74
N VAL A 9 26.48 5.70 6.62
CA VAL A 9 25.20 6.44 6.81
C VAL A 9 24.28 6.38 5.59
N ARG A 10 24.83 6.56 4.38
CA ARG A 10 24.05 6.37 3.14
C ARG A 10 23.66 4.91 2.99
N THR A 11 24.59 4.01 3.27
CA THR A 11 24.33 2.58 3.31
C THR A 11 23.38 2.22 4.45
N LEU A 12 23.39 2.89 5.61
CA LEU A 12 22.41 2.67 6.70
C LEU A 12 21.02 3.11 6.27
N LEU A 13 20.86 4.28 5.67
CA LEU A 13 19.54 4.77 5.24
C LEU A 13 18.99 3.93 4.09
N LEU A 14 19.83 3.58 3.13
CA LEU A 14 19.47 2.67 2.04
C LEU A 14 19.24 1.25 2.55
N LEU A 15 20.00 0.76 3.53
CA LEU A 15 19.75 -0.53 4.20
C LEU A 15 18.51 -0.46 5.07
N LEU A 16 18.23 0.64 5.76
CA LEU A 16 17.04 0.77 6.58
C LEU A 16 15.81 0.79 5.68
N LEU A 17 15.85 1.54 4.57
CA LEU A 17 14.81 1.53 3.53
C LEU A 17 14.71 0.18 2.81
N ALA A 18 15.83 -0.50 2.54
CA ALA A 18 15.84 -1.80 1.88
C ALA A 18 15.46 -2.96 2.81
N VAL A 19 15.83 -2.91 4.09
CA VAL A 19 15.43 -3.86 5.15
C VAL A 19 13.96 -3.63 5.49
N THR A 20 13.50 -2.37 5.53
CA THR A 20 12.06 -2.07 5.61
C THR A 20 11.36 -2.62 4.36
N GLY A 21 11.87 -2.34 3.16
CA GLY A 21 11.33 -2.90 1.91
C GLY A 21 11.33 -4.43 1.86
N ALA A 22 12.34 -5.09 2.42
CA ALA A 22 12.45 -6.56 2.47
C ALA A 22 11.55 -7.18 3.56
N LEU A 23 11.44 -6.55 4.73
CA LEU A 23 10.50 -6.93 5.79
C LEU A 23 9.05 -6.76 5.33
N LEU A 24 8.77 -5.72 4.54
CA LEU A 24 7.46 -5.45 3.95
C LEU A 24 7.16 -6.26 2.68
N ALA A 25 8.18 -6.78 1.99
CA ALA A 25 7.99 -7.76 0.92
C ALA A 25 7.73 -9.18 1.46
N GLY A 26 8.07 -9.44 2.72
CA GLY A 26 7.86 -10.70 3.41
C GLY A 26 6.55 -10.81 4.20
N SER A 27 5.76 -9.73 4.31
CA SER A 27 4.37 -9.85 4.77
C SER A 27 3.60 -10.54 3.66
N ALA A 28 3.12 -11.76 3.94
CA ALA A 28 2.23 -12.47 3.04
C ALA A 28 1.12 -11.52 2.58
N PRO A 29 0.72 -11.55 1.29
CA PRO A 29 -0.45 -10.81 0.86
C PRO A 29 -1.64 -11.37 1.62
N VAL A 30 -2.04 -10.68 2.69
CA VAL A 30 -3.38 -10.85 3.24
C VAL A 30 -4.28 -10.15 2.23
N SER A 31 -4.55 -10.81 1.11
CA SER A 31 -5.37 -10.24 0.03
C SER A 31 -6.82 -10.31 0.46
N ALA A 32 -7.24 -9.30 1.23
CA ALA A 32 -8.61 -9.10 1.68
C ALA A 32 -9.29 -7.93 0.96
N HIS A 33 -8.73 -7.44 -0.15
CA HIS A 33 -9.35 -6.38 -0.95
C HIS A 33 -10.23 -6.98 -2.05
N ALA A 34 -11.34 -6.32 -2.36
CA ALA A 34 -12.43 -6.83 -3.19
C ALA A 34 -12.86 -8.28 -2.88
N ALA A 35 -13.31 -8.52 -1.64
CA ALA A 35 -13.90 -9.79 -1.25
C ALA A 35 -15.17 -10.09 -2.07
N LEU A 36 -15.38 -11.34 -2.47
CA LEU A 36 -16.64 -11.78 -3.06
C LEU A 36 -17.69 -11.86 -1.94
N THR A 37 -18.69 -10.97 -1.99
CA THR A 37 -19.73 -10.86 -0.96
C THR A 37 -21.02 -11.60 -1.34
N ALA A 38 -21.30 -11.76 -2.63
CA ALA A 38 -22.44 -12.54 -3.10
C ALA A 38 -22.19 -13.11 -4.51
N SER A 39 -22.94 -14.15 -4.87
CA SER A 39 -22.97 -14.71 -6.23
C SER A 39 -24.35 -15.23 -6.58
N ASP A 40 -24.68 -15.21 -7.87
CA ASP A 40 -25.85 -15.90 -8.44
C ASP A 40 -25.43 -16.70 -9.68
N PRO A 41 -25.51 -18.05 -9.68
CA PRO A 41 -25.96 -18.90 -8.56
C PRO A 41 -25.10 -18.75 -7.31
N GLN A 42 -25.71 -18.97 -6.15
CA GLN A 42 -25.00 -18.93 -4.87
C GLN A 42 -23.92 -20.02 -4.82
N GLN A 43 -22.80 -19.70 -4.16
CA GLN A 43 -21.73 -20.65 -3.92
C GLN A 43 -22.26 -21.91 -3.22
N GLY A 44 -21.98 -23.07 -3.80
CA GLY A 44 -22.41 -24.39 -3.31
C GLY A 44 -23.86 -24.76 -3.65
N SER A 45 -24.62 -23.86 -4.31
CA SER A 45 -26.03 -24.12 -4.62
C SER A 45 -26.23 -25.18 -5.71
N VAL A 46 -27.42 -25.80 -5.70
CA VAL A 46 -27.90 -26.70 -6.75
C VAL A 46 -29.11 -26.05 -7.40
N VAL A 47 -29.01 -25.68 -8.67
CA VAL A 47 -30.07 -25.07 -9.46
C VAL A 47 -30.74 -26.11 -10.35
N LYS A 48 -32.06 -26.00 -10.53
CA LYS A 48 -32.83 -26.96 -11.33
C LYS A 48 -32.56 -26.84 -12.83
N GLU A 49 -32.38 -25.61 -13.30
CA GLU A 49 -32.15 -25.29 -14.70
C GLU A 49 -30.86 -24.50 -14.87
N ALA A 50 -30.26 -24.60 -16.05
CA ALA A 50 -29.05 -23.86 -16.38
C ALA A 50 -29.33 -22.35 -16.36
N PRO A 51 -28.59 -21.56 -15.55
CA PRO A 51 -28.80 -20.12 -15.50
C PRO A 51 -28.32 -19.47 -16.80
N ALA A 52 -28.94 -18.36 -17.20
CA ALA A 52 -28.53 -17.63 -18.40
C ALA A 52 -27.17 -16.91 -18.22
N GLN A 53 -26.79 -16.62 -16.98
CA GLN A 53 -25.58 -15.92 -16.60
C GLN A 53 -25.12 -16.35 -15.21
N VAL A 54 -23.85 -16.07 -14.89
CA VAL A 54 -23.34 -16.08 -13.53
C VAL A 54 -23.02 -14.64 -13.15
N SER A 55 -23.45 -14.19 -11.97
CA SER A 55 -23.13 -12.88 -11.40
C SER A 55 -22.31 -13.00 -10.11
N LEU A 56 -21.41 -12.04 -9.91
CA LEU A 56 -20.49 -11.93 -8.78
C LEU A 56 -20.58 -10.51 -8.24
N THR A 57 -20.82 -10.36 -6.94
CA THR A 57 -20.83 -9.08 -6.23
C THR A 57 -19.63 -9.00 -5.31
N PHE A 58 -18.90 -7.88 -5.39
CA PHE A 58 -17.70 -7.64 -4.59
C PHE A 58 -17.92 -6.55 -3.53
N SER A 59 -17.11 -6.56 -2.47
CA SER A 59 -17.14 -5.54 -1.41
C SER A 59 -16.77 -4.13 -1.91
N GLU A 60 -16.11 -4.03 -3.07
CA GLU A 60 -15.76 -2.78 -3.74
C GLU A 60 -15.77 -2.92 -5.26
N GLY A 61 -15.65 -1.79 -5.97
CA GLY A 61 -15.56 -1.79 -7.43
C GLY A 61 -14.27 -2.42 -7.92
N VAL A 62 -14.37 -3.27 -8.95
CA VAL A 62 -13.24 -4.01 -9.52
C VAL A 62 -13.14 -3.76 -11.01
N ALA A 63 -11.90 -3.67 -11.51
CA ALA A 63 -11.63 -3.65 -12.93
C ALA A 63 -11.63 -5.08 -13.49
N MET A 64 -12.41 -5.27 -14.55
CA MET A 64 -12.59 -6.54 -15.26
C MET A 64 -12.13 -6.39 -16.71
N SER A 65 -11.39 -7.38 -17.21
CA SER A 65 -11.17 -7.61 -18.63
C SER A 65 -11.94 -8.84 -19.12
N ASP A 66 -12.08 -9.01 -20.43
CA ASP A 66 -12.60 -10.26 -21.00
C ASP A 66 -11.82 -11.47 -20.46
N GLY A 67 -12.54 -12.50 -20.01
CA GLY A 67 -11.95 -13.67 -19.37
C GLY A 67 -11.55 -13.52 -17.90
N SER A 68 -11.85 -12.39 -17.25
CA SER A 68 -11.68 -12.23 -15.80
C SER A 68 -12.57 -13.19 -15.01
N VAL A 69 -13.74 -13.52 -15.55
CA VAL A 69 -14.61 -14.58 -15.02
C VAL A 69 -14.65 -15.72 -16.03
N ARG A 70 -14.49 -16.94 -15.55
CA ARG A 70 -14.56 -18.16 -16.36
C ARG A 70 -15.48 -19.15 -15.65
N VAL A 71 -16.37 -19.75 -16.41
CA VAL A 71 -17.26 -20.82 -15.93
C VAL A 71 -16.88 -22.09 -16.67
N LEU A 72 -16.51 -23.10 -15.90
CA LEU A 72 -16.00 -24.38 -16.38
C LEU A 72 -17.01 -25.47 -16.05
N ASP A 73 -17.29 -26.35 -17.01
CA ASP A 73 -18.10 -27.54 -16.81
C ASP A 73 -17.37 -28.60 -15.96
N PRO A 74 -18.02 -29.72 -15.58
CA PRO A 74 -17.38 -30.77 -14.77
C PRO A 74 -16.12 -31.38 -15.39
N LYS A 75 -15.93 -31.24 -16.71
CA LYS A 75 -14.77 -31.75 -17.45
C LYS A 75 -13.69 -30.67 -17.63
N GLY A 76 -13.91 -29.46 -17.13
CA GLY A 76 -13.02 -28.31 -17.26
C GLY A 76 -13.10 -27.55 -18.57
N LYS A 77 -14.13 -27.79 -19.39
CA LYS A 77 -14.38 -27.01 -20.61
C LYS A 77 -15.06 -25.69 -20.24
N ARG A 78 -14.59 -24.60 -20.85
CA ARG A 78 -15.22 -23.28 -20.70
C ARG A 78 -16.61 -23.25 -21.33
N VAL A 79 -17.60 -22.77 -20.58
CA VAL A 79 -19.02 -22.71 -20.98
C VAL A 79 -19.62 -21.30 -20.92
N ASP A 80 -18.82 -20.28 -20.66
CA ASP A 80 -19.22 -18.88 -20.70
C ASP A 80 -18.82 -18.19 -22.02
N THR A 81 -19.49 -17.08 -22.33
CA THR A 81 -19.23 -16.23 -23.50
C THR A 81 -17.95 -15.37 -23.38
N GLY A 82 -17.36 -15.31 -22.19
CA GLY A 82 -16.15 -14.58 -21.86
C GLY A 82 -16.23 -13.07 -21.76
N LYS A 83 -17.36 -12.48 -22.13
CA LYS A 83 -17.62 -11.04 -22.00
C LYS A 83 -18.24 -10.74 -20.64
N THR A 84 -17.54 -9.95 -19.84
CA THR A 84 -18.05 -9.48 -18.54
C THR A 84 -18.81 -8.17 -18.71
N SER A 85 -19.94 -8.04 -18.04
CA SER A 85 -20.70 -6.79 -17.97
C SER A 85 -20.98 -6.41 -16.52
N GLU A 86 -20.82 -5.13 -16.19
CA GLU A 86 -21.23 -4.57 -14.90
C GLU A 86 -22.75 -4.47 -14.83
N GLN A 87 -23.34 -5.01 -13.77
CA GLN A 87 -24.78 -4.99 -13.49
C GLN A 87 -25.00 -4.29 -12.15
N GLY A 88 -25.20 -2.97 -12.14
CA GLY A 88 -25.39 -2.21 -10.90
C GLY A 88 -24.07 -1.92 -10.17
N THR A 89 -24.11 -1.80 -8.84
CA THR A 89 -22.94 -1.41 -8.03
C THR A 89 -22.13 -2.63 -7.62
N ASN A 90 -20.84 -2.65 -7.98
CA ASN A 90 -19.86 -3.71 -7.65
C ASN A 90 -20.28 -5.13 -8.04
N THR A 91 -21.26 -5.27 -8.94
CA THR A 91 -21.79 -6.56 -9.37
C THR A 91 -21.51 -6.73 -10.86
N TYR A 92 -20.96 -7.88 -11.22
CA TYR A 92 -20.48 -8.18 -12.56
C TYR A 92 -20.98 -9.54 -13.00
N SER A 93 -21.32 -9.70 -14.27
CA SER A 93 -21.88 -10.93 -14.80
C SER A 93 -21.16 -11.41 -16.04
N VAL A 94 -21.18 -12.73 -16.25
CA VAL A 94 -20.80 -13.37 -17.51
C VAL A 94 -21.94 -14.26 -18.02
N LYS A 95 -22.29 -14.15 -19.30
CA LYS A 95 -23.35 -14.98 -19.90
C LYS A 95 -22.86 -16.40 -20.16
N LEU A 96 -23.74 -17.37 -19.95
CA LEU A 96 -23.50 -18.78 -20.25
C LEU A 96 -24.05 -19.15 -21.64
N HIS A 97 -23.47 -20.18 -22.24
CA HIS A 97 -24.06 -20.80 -23.43
C HIS A 97 -25.32 -21.59 -23.06
N SER A 98 -26.25 -21.75 -24.00
CA SER A 98 -27.44 -22.58 -23.81
C SER A 98 -27.11 -24.09 -23.88
N GLY A 99 -27.98 -24.92 -23.31
CA GLY A 99 -27.86 -26.38 -23.38
C GLY A 99 -26.73 -26.96 -22.53
N LEU A 100 -26.45 -26.35 -21.38
CA LEU A 100 -25.47 -26.89 -20.43
C LEU A 100 -25.96 -28.21 -19.83
N PRO A 101 -25.07 -29.21 -19.67
CA PRO A 101 -25.43 -30.47 -19.03
C PRO A 101 -25.58 -30.30 -17.51
N ASP A 102 -26.25 -31.26 -16.89
CA ASP A 102 -26.25 -31.41 -15.44
C ASP A 102 -24.83 -31.72 -14.91
N GLY A 103 -24.56 -31.25 -13.70
CA GLY A 103 -23.30 -31.48 -13.00
C GLY A 103 -22.75 -30.26 -12.26
N THR A 104 -21.59 -30.43 -11.62
CA THR A 104 -20.91 -29.38 -10.86
C THR A 104 -20.01 -28.51 -11.75
N PHE A 105 -20.35 -27.23 -11.83
CA PHE A 105 -19.61 -26.19 -12.55
C PHE A 105 -18.67 -25.46 -11.60
N THR A 106 -17.52 -25.05 -12.13
CA THR A 106 -16.53 -24.26 -11.39
C THR A 106 -16.46 -22.85 -11.97
N VAL A 107 -16.74 -21.85 -11.14
CA VAL A 107 -16.58 -20.44 -11.47
C VAL A 107 -15.25 -19.99 -10.90
N THR A 108 -14.35 -19.50 -11.77
CA THR A 108 -13.09 -18.89 -11.35
C THR A 108 -13.12 -17.42 -11.73
N TYR A 109 -12.61 -16.55 -10.87
CA TYR A 109 -12.44 -15.14 -11.17
C TYR A 109 -11.03 -14.66 -10.86
N GLN A 110 -10.55 -13.72 -11.66
CA GLN A 110 -9.31 -12.97 -11.47
C GLN A 110 -9.57 -11.52 -11.88
N VAL A 111 -9.57 -10.63 -10.91
CA VAL A 111 -10.08 -9.26 -11.01
C VAL A 111 -9.05 -8.31 -10.39
N VAL A 112 -9.15 -7.01 -10.65
CA VAL A 112 -8.26 -6.02 -10.03
C VAL A 112 -9.08 -5.07 -9.16
N SER A 113 -8.81 -5.02 -7.86
CA SER A 113 -9.44 -4.11 -6.90
C SER A 113 -9.19 -2.64 -7.24
N ALA A 114 -9.98 -1.74 -6.63
CA ALA A 114 -9.85 -0.29 -6.83
C ALA A 114 -8.45 0.25 -6.45
N ASP A 115 -7.74 -0.43 -5.55
CA ASP A 115 -6.38 -0.08 -5.12
C ASP A 115 -5.27 -0.75 -5.94
N SER A 116 -5.64 -1.27 -7.11
CA SER A 116 -4.75 -1.85 -8.12
C SER A 116 -4.13 -3.19 -7.73
N HIS A 117 -4.66 -3.93 -6.75
CA HIS A 117 -4.24 -5.30 -6.44
C HIS A 117 -5.07 -6.34 -7.19
N PRO A 118 -4.43 -7.39 -7.73
CA PRO A 118 -5.17 -8.50 -8.32
C PRO A 118 -5.73 -9.40 -7.22
N VAL A 119 -6.96 -9.86 -7.44
CA VAL A 119 -7.72 -10.71 -6.53
C VAL A 119 -8.24 -11.87 -7.34
N SER A 120 -8.01 -13.09 -6.86
CA SER A 120 -8.46 -14.30 -7.53
C SER A 120 -9.16 -15.22 -6.56
N GLY A 121 -10.18 -15.91 -7.04
CA GLY A 121 -10.87 -16.93 -6.26
C GLY A 121 -11.64 -17.88 -7.17
N ALA A 122 -12.24 -18.89 -6.54
CA ALA A 122 -13.09 -19.82 -7.23
C ALA A 122 -14.18 -20.34 -6.30
N PHE A 123 -15.32 -20.67 -6.89
CA PHE A 123 -16.42 -21.34 -6.22
C PHE A 123 -17.12 -22.30 -7.18
N THR A 124 -18.01 -23.13 -6.65
CA THR A 124 -18.76 -24.11 -7.45
C THR A 124 -20.26 -23.92 -7.27
N PHE A 125 -21.04 -24.28 -8.29
CA PHE A 125 -22.49 -24.51 -8.21
C PHE A 125 -22.83 -25.74 -9.05
N SER A 126 -24.01 -26.32 -8.88
CA SER A 126 -24.43 -27.50 -9.67
C SER A 126 -25.74 -27.28 -10.39
N ILE A 127 -25.85 -27.78 -11.62
CA ILE A 127 -27.10 -27.83 -12.39
C ILE A 127 -27.69 -29.24 -12.26
N GLY A 128 -28.94 -29.37 -11.87
CA GLY A 128 -29.63 -30.65 -11.66
C GLY A 128 -29.16 -31.38 -10.40
N ALA A 129 -27.95 -31.95 -10.43
CA ALA A 129 -27.35 -32.67 -9.31
C ALA A 129 -25.82 -32.46 -9.24
N PRO A 130 -25.21 -32.50 -8.04
CA PRO A 130 -23.75 -32.48 -7.91
C PRO A 130 -23.05 -33.64 -8.62
N SER A 131 -21.87 -33.38 -9.19
CA SER A 131 -21.05 -34.39 -9.86
C SER A 131 -19.55 -34.19 -9.57
N THR A 132 -18.74 -35.21 -9.84
CA THR A 132 -17.29 -35.09 -9.74
C THR A 132 -16.74 -34.14 -10.80
N THR A 133 -15.92 -33.17 -10.40
CA THR A 133 -15.22 -32.24 -11.32
C THR A 133 -13.75 -32.62 -11.48
N SER A 134 -13.23 -32.49 -12.71
CA SER A 134 -11.79 -32.61 -12.99
C SER A 134 -11.04 -31.27 -12.90
N VAL A 135 -11.74 -30.18 -12.59
CA VAL A 135 -11.14 -28.84 -12.49
C VAL A 135 -10.30 -28.73 -11.23
N SER A 136 -8.99 -28.63 -11.39
CA SER A 136 -8.07 -28.22 -10.32
C SER A 136 -7.94 -26.70 -10.33
N VAL A 137 -8.44 -26.03 -9.30
CA VAL A 137 -8.11 -24.62 -9.05
C VAL A 137 -6.75 -24.61 -8.37
N SER A 138 -5.72 -24.08 -9.04
CA SER A 138 -4.41 -23.90 -8.40
C SER A 138 -4.48 -22.77 -7.38
N ASP A 139 -3.88 -22.96 -6.20
CA ASP A 139 -3.70 -21.94 -5.15
C ASP A 139 -2.73 -20.80 -5.55
N LYS A 140 -2.51 -20.56 -6.85
CA LYS A 140 -1.70 -19.44 -7.31
C LYS A 140 -2.50 -18.16 -7.12
N GLU A 141 -2.23 -17.48 -6.01
CA GLU A 141 -2.69 -16.11 -5.77
C GLU A 141 -2.28 -15.21 -6.94
N ALA A 142 -3.27 -14.61 -7.60
CA ALA A 142 -3.01 -13.54 -8.56
C ALA A 142 -2.21 -12.42 -7.86
N GLY A 143 -1.17 -11.91 -8.52
CA GLY A 143 -0.23 -10.96 -7.91
C GLY A 143 0.69 -11.52 -6.82
N GLY A 144 0.67 -12.84 -6.57
CA GLY A 144 1.60 -13.52 -5.67
C GLY A 144 2.94 -13.88 -6.32
N GLY A 145 3.78 -14.60 -5.57
CA GLY A 145 5.05 -15.12 -6.04
C GLY A 145 6.11 -14.06 -6.38
N VAL A 146 7.06 -14.43 -7.24
CA VAL A 146 8.23 -13.58 -7.58
C VAL A 146 7.80 -12.26 -8.23
N VAL A 147 6.82 -12.30 -9.15
CA VAL A 147 6.32 -11.10 -9.83
C VAL A 147 5.65 -10.15 -8.83
N GLY A 148 4.83 -10.69 -7.93
CA GLY A 148 4.25 -9.94 -6.82
C GLY A 148 5.29 -9.25 -5.95
N GLY A 149 6.30 -10.00 -5.50
CA GLY A 149 7.39 -9.46 -4.69
C GLY A 149 8.18 -8.36 -5.41
N LEU A 150 8.48 -8.53 -6.70
CA LEU A 150 9.15 -7.50 -7.52
C LEU A 150 8.29 -6.25 -7.70
N TYR A 151 6.99 -6.43 -7.94
CA TYR A 151 6.05 -5.32 -8.08
C TYR A 151 5.90 -4.54 -6.78
N GLY A 152 5.74 -5.24 -5.65
CA GLY A 152 5.70 -4.65 -4.31
C GLY A 152 6.98 -3.89 -3.97
N PHE A 153 8.15 -4.48 -4.24
CA PHE A 153 9.44 -3.80 -4.07
C PHE A 153 9.55 -2.52 -4.91
N ALA A 154 9.18 -2.59 -6.20
CA ALA A 154 9.17 -1.42 -7.07
C ALA A 154 8.20 -0.34 -6.57
N ARG A 155 7.02 -0.73 -6.05
CA ARG A 155 6.06 0.19 -5.43
C ARG A 155 6.69 0.94 -4.25
N TYR A 156 7.31 0.27 -3.29
CA TYR A 156 7.95 0.94 -2.15
C TYR A 156 9.16 1.78 -2.55
N LEU A 157 9.95 1.31 -3.52
CA LEU A 157 11.05 2.09 -4.09
C LEU A 157 10.54 3.38 -4.74
N SER A 158 9.37 3.36 -5.35
CA SER A 158 8.73 4.56 -5.92
C SER A 158 8.35 5.58 -4.85
N TYR A 159 7.72 5.17 -3.75
CA TYR A 159 7.42 6.08 -2.64
C TYR A 159 8.69 6.67 -2.03
N ALA A 160 9.72 5.85 -1.81
CA ALA A 160 11.01 6.32 -1.31
C ALA A 160 11.67 7.32 -2.26
N GLY A 161 11.66 7.05 -3.57
CA GLY A 161 12.16 7.96 -4.60
C GLY A 161 11.43 9.30 -4.61
N PHE A 162 10.10 9.29 -4.50
CA PHE A 162 9.25 10.48 -4.41
C PHE A 162 9.57 11.33 -3.17
N ILE A 163 9.67 10.70 -2.00
CA ILE A 163 10.03 11.36 -0.74
C ILE A 163 11.38 12.08 -0.88
N LEU A 164 12.40 11.40 -1.41
CA LEU A 164 13.75 11.98 -1.55
C LEU A 164 13.80 13.09 -2.61
N LEU A 165 13.09 12.92 -3.74
CA LEU A 165 13.01 13.91 -4.81
C LEU A 165 12.31 15.18 -4.33
N VAL A 166 11.04 15.06 -3.94
CA VAL A 166 10.18 16.21 -3.62
C VAL A 166 10.62 16.86 -2.32
N GLY A 167 10.84 16.08 -1.26
CA GLY A 167 11.25 16.63 0.03
C GLY A 167 12.65 17.22 0.02
N GLY A 168 13.58 16.64 -0.74
CA GLY A 168 14.92 17.19 -0.89
C GLY A 168 14.92 18.51 -1.67
N ALA A 169 14.18 18.59 -2.78
CA ALA A 169 14.01 19.83 -3.54
C ALA A 169 13.32 20.92 -2.70
N ALA A 170 12.23 20.59 -2.00
CA ALA A 170 11.51 21.51 -1.13
C ALA A 170 12.39 22.02 0.03
N PHE A 171 13.22 21.16 0.62
CA PHE A 171 14.17 21.56 1.67
C PHE A 171 15.19 22.56 1.14
N VAL A 172 15.77 22.31 -0.03
CA VAL A 172 16.75 23.21 -0.65
C VAL A 172 16.12 24.56 -0.95
N LEU A 173 14.95 24.59 -1.61
CA LEU A 173 14.28 25.84 -1.99
C LEU A 173 13.78 26.65 -0.78
N ALA A 174 13.11 26.00 0.18
CA ALA A 174 12.43 26.71 1.26
C ALA A 174 13.28 26.89 2.53
N CYS A 175 14.25 26.00 2.77
CA CYS A 175 15.02 25.99 4.02
C CYS A 175 16.48 26.37 3.82
N TRP A 176 17.12 25.86 2.77
CA TRP A 176 18.58 25.92 2.64
C TRP A 176 19.06 26.11 1.19
N GLN A 177 18.88 27.31 0.64
CA GLN A 177 19.22 27.64 -0.76
C GLN A 177 20.69 27.40 -1.09
N ARG A 178 21.62 27.63 -0.14
CA ARG A 178 23.04 27.29 -0.30
C ARG A 178 23.29 25.79 -0.49
N GLY A 179 22.34 24.94 -0.10
CA GLY A 179 22.37 23.50 -0.35
C GLY A 179 22.34 23.13 -1.84
N THR A 180 22.01 24.06 -2.74
CA THR A 180 22.09 23.85 -4.19
C THR A 180 23.51 23.50 -4.67
N GLY A 181 24.55 24.08 -4.08
CA GLY A 181 25.95 23.75 -4.40
C GLY A 181 26.50 22.50 -3.68
N GLU A 182 25.73 21.88 -2.79
CA GLU A 182 26.21 20.76 -1.98
C GLU A 182 26.01 19.43 -2.71
N ARG A 183 27.11 18.86 -3.23
CA ARG A 183 27.11 17.60 -4.01
C ARG A 183 26.42 16.43 -3.30
N SER A 184 26.47 16.38 -1.97
CA SER A 184 25.82 15.31 -1.21
C SER A 184 24.28 15.42 -1.25
N VAL A 185 23.74 16.63 -1.28
CA VAL A 185 22.31 16.91 -1.42
C VAL A 185 21.85 16.71 -2.87
N GLN A 186 22.63 17.21 -3.84
CA GLN A 186 22.36 16.98 -5.27
C GLN A 186 22.22 15.48 -5.58
N ARG A 187 23.18 14.66 -5.10
CA ARG A 187 23.15 13.20 -5.29
C ARG A 187 21.94 12.55 -4.62
N LEU A 188 21.48 13.07 -3.48
CA LEU A 188 20.30 12.54 -2.79
C LEU A 188 19.05 12.75 -3.66
N VAL A 189 18.82 13.97 -4.12
CA VAL A 189 17.66 14.32 -4.97
C VAL A 189 17.70 13.58 -6.30
N VAL A 190 18.86 13.55 -6.98
CA VAL A 190 19.03 12.81 -8.23
C VAL A 190 18.83 11.30 -8.02
N SER A 191 19.30 10.74 -6.90
CA SER A 191 19.04 9.33 -6.59
C SER A 191 17.56 9.04 -6.34
N GLY A 192 16.84 9.98 -5.72
CA GLY A 192 15.38 9.88 -5.56
C GLY A 192 14.66 9.88 -6.91
N TRP A 193 15.05 10.78 -7.82
CA TRP A 193 14.53 10.81 -9.18
C TRP A 193 14.84 9.53 -9.95
N LEU A 194 16.09 9.05 -9.95
CA LEU A 194 16.48 7.79 -10.61
C LEU A 194 15.71 6.59 -10.04
N ALA A 195 15.56 6.51 -8.73
CA ALA A 195 14.81 5.45 -8.07
C ALA A 195 13.32 5.48 -8.46
N LEU A 196 12.69 6.65 -8.45
CA LEU A 196 11.29 6.82 -8.84
C LEU A 196 11.06 6.49 -10.33
N THR A 197 11.94 6.94 -11.22
CA THR A 197 11.88 6.62 -12.66
C THR A 197 12.07 5.13 -12.91
N GLY A 198 13.12 4.53 -12.35
CA GLY A 198 13.39 3.10 -12.51
C GLY A 198 12.27 2.23 -11.94
N ALA A 199 11.75 2.58 -10.75
CA ALA A 199 10.61 1.89 -10.15
C ALA A 199 9.34 2.02 -11.00
N THR A 200 9.07 3.19 -11.57
CA THR A 200 7.89 3.41 -12.42
C THR A 200 7.97 2.59 -13.70
N LEU A 201 9.14 2.54 -14.35
CA LEU A 201 9.38 1.66 -15.50
C LEU A 201 9.20 0.19 -15.15
N ALA A 202 9.80 -0.25 -14.02
CA ALA A 202 9.65 -1.63 -13.56
C ALA A 202 8.18 -1.99 -13.30
N MET A 203 7.43 -1.14 -12.61
CA MET A 203 6.00 -1.36 -12.37
C MET A 203 5.19 -1.41 -13.67
N LEU A 204 5.48 -0.53 -14.64
CA LEU A 204 4.79 -0.53 -15.93
C LEU A 204 5.00 -1.86 -16.68
N LEU A 205 6.25 -2.34 -16.72
CA LEU A 205 6.62 -3.58 -17.39
C LEU A 205 6.11 -4.83 -16.65
N LEU A 206 6.11 -4.81 -15.31
CA LEU A 206 5.62 -5.92 -14.49
C LEU A 206 4.09 -6.01 -14.44
N ARG A 207 3.36 -4.93 -14.76
CA ARG A 207 1.92 -4.81 -14.51
C ARG A 207 1.10 -5.93 -15.15
N GLY A 208 1.34 -6.23 -16.42
CA GLY A 208 0.56 -7.25 -17.15
C GLY A 208 0.75 -8.66 -16.58
N SER A 209 1.98 -8.98 -16.19
CA SER A 209 2.30 -10.24 -15.50
C SER A 209 1.71 -10.27 -14.09
N TYR A 210 1.80 -9.16 -13.37
CA TYR A 210 1.29 -9.01 -12.00
C TYR A 210 -0.22 -9.22 -11.92
N THR A 211 -1.00 -8.64 -12.84
CA THR A 211 -2.47 -8.78 -12.85
C THR A 211 -2.96 -10.00 -13.61
N GLY A 212 -2.08 -10.72 -14.32
CA GLY A 212 -2.44 -11.80 -15.24
C GLY A 212 -1.70 -13.10 -14.94
N SER A 213 -0.69 -13.40 -15.75
CA SER A 213 -0.06 -14.73 -15.83
C SER A 213 0.82 -15.12 -14.63
N GLY A 214 1.30 -14.14 -13.86
CA GLY A 214 2.29 -14.33 -12.79
C GLY A 214 3.68 -14.77 -13.26
N LYS A 215 3.96 -14.77 -14.57
CA LYS A 215 5.24 -15.23 -15.15
C LYS A 215 6.18 -14.06 -15.42
N VAL A 216 7.42 -14.16 -14.93
CA VAL A 216 8.47 -13.14 -15.16
C VAL A 216 8.82 -13.00 -16.65
N GLY A 217 8.67 -14.05 -17.46
CA GLY A 217 8.96 -14.01 -18.90
C GLY A 217 8.05 -13.07 -19.69
N ASP A 218 6.84 -12.81 -19.20
CA ASP A 218 5.80 -12.09 -19.95
C ASP A 218 5.98 -10.56 -19.85
N ILE A 219 7.01 -10.07 -19.16
CA ILE A 219 7.36 -8.65 -19.01
C ILE A 219 7.66 -8.00 -20.38
N PHE A 220 8.09 -8.79 -21.36
CA PHE A 220 8.39 -8.33 -22.72
C PHE A 220 7.26 -8.58 -23.72
N ASP A 221 6.10 -9.05 -23.26
CA ASP A 221 4.93 -9.23 -24.12
C ASP A 221 4.29 -7.87 -24.46
N LEU A 222 4.42 -7.48 -25.72
CA LEU A 222 3.90 -6.20 -26.22
C LEU A 222 2.36 -6.14 -26.22
N THR A 223 1.68 -7.28 -26.34
CA THR A 223 0.23 -7.35 -26.26
C THR A 223 -0.24 -7.09 -24.83
N LEU A 224 0.41 -7.71 -23.83
CA LEU A 224 0.12 -7.41 -22.42
C LEU A 224 0.43 -5.96 -22.06
N LEU A 225 1.55 -5.42 -22.55
CA LEU A 225 1.89 -4.01 -22.32
C LEU A 225 0.86 -3.08 -22.95
N SER A 226 0.41 -3.35 -24.18
CA SER A 226 -0.67 -2.59 -24.84
C SER A 226 -1.96 -2.58 -24.01
N ASN A 227 -2.35 -3.75 -23.48
CA ASN A 227 -3.52 -3.87 -22.62
C ASN A 227 -3.36 -3.04 -21.33
N VAL A 228 -2.18 -3.08 -20.72
CA VAL A 228 -1.87 -2.25 -19.53
C VAL A 228 -2.02 -0.76 -19.83
N LEU A 229 -1.52 -0.28 -20.97
CA LEU A 229 -1.57 1.14 -21.34
C LEU A 229 -2.99 1.68 -21.51
N GLN A 230 -3.96 0.80 -21.83
CA GLN A 230 -5.38 1.15 -21.91
C GLN A 230 -6.06 1.20 -20.54
N THR A 231 -5.42 0.71 -19.48
CA THR A 231 -5.94 0.79 -18.11
C THR A 231 -5.68 2.14 -17.46
N LYS A 232 -6.51 2.49 -16.48
CA LYS A 232 -6.33 3.68 -15.62
C LYS A 232 -4.95 3.69 -14.94
N THR A 233 -4.51 2.54 -14.41
CA THR A 233 -3.21 2.41 -13.75
C THR A 233 -2.06 2.60 -14.75
N GLY A 234 -2.17 2.03 -15.96
CA GLY A 234 -1.17 2.23 -17.01
C GLY A 234 -1.05 3.70 -17.42
N ALA A 235 -2.19 4.37 -17.64
CA ALA A 235 -2.22 5.81 -17.92
C ALA A 235 -1.53 6.62 -16.80
N ALA A 236 -1.82 6.32 -15.53
CA ALA A 236 -1.20 6.99 -14.39
C ALA A 236 0.33 6.79 -14.34
N LEU A 237 0.82 5.58 -14.65
CA LEU A 237 2.26 5.29 -14.72
C LEU A 237 2.95 6.05 -15.87
N VAL A 238 2.30 6.13 -17.05
CA VAL A 238 2.83 6.90 -18.19
C VAL A 238 2.83 8.40 -17.87
N SER A 239 1.76 8.94 -17.31
CA SER A 239 1.72 10.34 -16.86
C SER A 239 2.82 10.64 -15.86
N ARG A 240 3.12 9.70 -14.94
CA ARG A 240 4.24 9.83 -14.00
C ARG A 240 5.58 9.91 -14.71
N LEU A 241 5.82 9.10 -15.75
CA LEU A 241 7.06 9.16 -16.55
C LEU A 241 7.22 10.51 -17.27
N LEU A 242 6.14 11.05 -17.84
CA LEU A 242 6.15 12.38 -18.47
C LEU A 242 6.46 13.49 -17.46
N LEU A 243 5.85 13.43 -16.28
CA LEU A 243 6.12 14.36 -15.18
C LEU A 243 7.55 14.21 -14.64
N LEU A 244 8.13 13.01 -14.65
CA LEU A 244 9.52 12.78 -14.26
C LEU A 244 10.51 13.34 -15.29
N ALA A 245 10.15 13.38 -16.58
CA ALA A 245 10.94 14.09 -17.58
C ALA A 245 10.96 15.61 -17.30
N ALA A 246 9.81 16.20 -16.97
CA ALA A 246 9.76 17.59 -16.49
C ALA A 246 10.54 17.78 -15.18
N GLY A 247 10.48 16.80 -14.27
CA GLY A 247 11.28 16.74 -13.05
C GLY A 247 12.79 16.73 -13.31
N ALA A 248 13.26 16.07 -14.37
CA ALA A 248 14.67 16.08 -14.75
C ALA A 248 15.14 17.48 -15.17
N LEU A 249 14.33 18.19 -15.97
CA LEU A 249 14.58 19.58 -16.34
C LEU A 249 14.61 20.47 -15.10
N PHE A 250 13.64 20.30 -14.20
CA PHE A 250 13.58 21.02 -12.93
C PHE A 250 14.85 20.82 -12.09
N ILE A 251 15.33 19.59 -11.93
CA ILE A 251 16.57 19.26 -11.20
C ILE A 251 17.78 19.93 -11.87
N ALA A 252 17.86 19.91 -13.20
CA ALA A 252 18.95 20.53 -13.96
C ALA A 252 18.99 22.05 -13.76
N VAL A 253 17.83 22.72 -13.72
CA VAL A 253 17.75 24.16 -13.44
C VAL A 253 18.11 24.45 -11.98
N LEU A 254 17.54 23.69 -11.04
CA LEU A 254 17.75 23.87 -9.59
C LEU A 254 19.21 23.72 -9.16
N PHE A 255 19.94 22.75 -9.72
CA PHE A 255 21.33 22.48 -9.33
C PHE A 255 22.37 22.92 -10.36
N GLY A 256 21.96 23.48 -11.49
CA GLY A 256 22.85 23.94 -12.56
C GLY A 256 22.76 25.43 -12.81
N ALA A 257 21.59 25.92 -13.23
CA ALA A 257 21.39 27.33 -13.59
C ALA A 257 21.27 28.24 -12.37
N TYR A 258 20.68 27.74 -11.29
CA TYR A 258 20.48 28.51 -10.05
C TYR A 258 21.79 28.95 -9.39
N GLU A 259 22.80 28.06 -9.33
CA GLU A 259 24.12 28.35 -8.74
C GLU A 259 24.91 29.39 -9.54
N LYS A 260 24.69 29.43 -10.86
CA LYS A 260 25.45 30.29 -11.79
C LYS A 260 24.97 31.74 -11.83
N ARG A 261 23.80 32.04 -11.27
CA ARG A 261 23.28 33.41 -11.22
C ARG A 261 24.02 34.18 -10.13
N GLU A 262 24.47 35.39 -10.42
CA GLU A 262 25.10 36.27 -9.42
C GLU A 262 24.12 37.30 -8.87
N ASP A 263 23.22 37.82 -9.72
CA ASP A 263 22.19 38.80 -9.38
C ASP A 263 21.14 38.24 -8.39
N GLU A 264 20.82 39.01 -7.36
CA GLU A 264 19.86 38.66 -6.31
C GLU A 264 18.39 38.81 -6.76
N GLU A 265 18.08 39.75 -7.67
CA GLU A 265 16.71 39.88 -8.22
C GLU A 265 16.38 38.70 -9.14
N GLU A 266 17.30 38.36 -10.07
CA GLU A 266 17.13 37.20 -10.95
C GLU A 266 17.05 35.87 -10.18
N LYS A 267 17.80 35.74 -9.07
CA LYS A 267 17.68 34.59 -8.18
C LYS A 267 16.31 34.53 -7.51
N GLY A 268 15.78 35.67 -7.07
CA GLY A 268 14.45 35.78 -6.49
C GLY A 268 13.37 35.26 -7.44
N ASP A 269 13.33 35.78 -8.65
CA ASP A 269 12.36 35.38 -9.67
C ASP A 269 12.49 33.90 -10.05
N LEU A 270 13.73 33.42 -10.19
CA LEU A 270 13.99 32.01 -10.47
C LEU A 270 13.58 31.11 -9.29
N THR A 271 13.80 31.51 -8.04
CA THR A 271 13.29 30.74 -6.88
C THR A 271 11.78 30.66 -6.87
N PHE A 272 11.09 31.75 -7.19
CA PHE A 272 9.64 31.79 -7.24
C PHE A 272 9.10 30.89 -8.35
N GLY A 273 9.66 31.00 -9.57
CA GLY A 273 9.32 30.14 -10.70
C GLY A 273 9.59 28.65 -10.41
N LEU A 274 10.74 28.33 -9.81
CA LEU A 274 11.05 26.96 -9.37
C LEU A 274 10.11 26.48 -8.26
N ALA A 275 9.71 27.33 -7.32
CA ALA A 275 8.78 26.94 -6.27
C ALA A 275 7.40 26.57 -6.85
N ILE A 276 6.87 27.39 -7.76
CA ILE A 276 5.58 27.11 -8.41
C ILE A 276 5.68 25.90 -9.33
N GLY A 277 6.66 25.88 -10.26
CA GLY A 277 6.83 24.78 -11.20
C GLY A 277 7.12 23.46 -10.49
N GLY A 278 7.95 23.49 -9.45
CA GLY A 278 8.24 22.35 -8.59
C GLY A 278 7.01 21.84 -7.84
N PHE A 279 6.17 22.74 -7.30
CA PHE A 279 4.91 22.36 -6.67
C PHE A 279 3.95 21.70 -7.67
N VAL A 280 3.78 22.26 -8.87
CA VAL A 280 2.92 21.68 -9.91
C VAL A 280 3.38 20.28 -10.31
N VAL A 281 4.69 20.09 -10.54
CA VAL A 281 5.25 18.76 -10.84
C VAL A 281 5.06 17.80 -9.68
N ALA A 282 5.33 18.23 -8.44
CA ALA A 282 5.18 17.39 -7.26
C ALA A 282 3.71 16.98 -7.02
N ALA A 283 2.77 17.91 -7.16
CA ALA A 283 1.34 17.65 -7.05
C ALA A 283 0.85 16.72 -8.16
N GLY A 284 1.31 16.93 -9.40
CA GLY A 284 1.04 16.02 -10.52
C GLY A 284 1.55 14.61 -10.26
N LEU A 285 2.77 14.48 -9.74
CA LEU A 285 3.35 13.17 -9.38
C LEU A 285 2.52 12.50 -8.27
N ALA A 286 2.15 13.22 -7.21
CA ALA A 286 1.28 12.72 -6.15
C ALA A 286 -0.09 12.28 -6.69
N ALA A 287 -0.68 13.06 -7.60
CA ALA A 287 -1.99 12.77 -8.20
C ALA A 287 -2.00 11.45 -8.99
N THR A 288 -0.85 10.99 -9.50
CA THR A 288 -0.77 9.69 -10.18
C THR A 288 -1.05 8.51 -9.24
N TRP A 289 -0.74 8.60 -7.94
CA TRP A 289 -1.15 7.60 -6.95
C TRP A 289 -2.63 7.76 -6.60
N ALA A 290 -3.07 8.99 -6.32
CA ALA A 290 -4.47 9.26 -5.99
C ALA A 290 -5.44 8.77 -7.08
N MET A 291 -5.04 8.81 -8.36
CA MET A 291 -5.80 8.27 -9.50
C MET A 291 -5.83 6.74 -9.56
N ALA A 292 -4.81 6.06 -9.05
CA ALA A 292 -4.62 4.61 -9.17
C ALA A 292 -4.97 3.83 -7.89
N GLU A 293 -5.41 4.53 -6.84
CA GLU A 293 -5.71 3.99 -5.51
C GLU A 293 -7.13 4.37 -5.03
N HIS A 294 -7.50 3.91 -3.83
CA HIS A 294 -8.77 4.12 -3.13
C HIS A 294 -9.27 5.57 -3.06
N ALA A 295 -8.36 6.54 -3.19
CA ALA A 295 -8.74 7.95 -3.24
C ALA A 295 -9.65 8.28 -4.44
N SER A 296 -9.61 7.47 -5.50
CA SER A 296 -10.37 7.67 -6.74
C SER A 296 -11.67 6.88 -6.84
N THR A 297 -12.05 6.16 -5.78
CA THR A 297 -13.27 5.34 -5.70
C THR A 297 -14.04 5.61 -4.40
N GLY A 298 -15.31 5.18 -4.36
CA GLY A 298 -16.17 5.28 -3.19
C GLY A 298 -16.73 6.69 -2.91
N ILE A 299 -16.91 6.99 -1.62
CA ILE A 299 -17.64 8.20 -1.16
C ILE A 299 -16.77 9.46 -1.35
N GLN A 300 -17.32 10.52 -1.95
CA GLN A 300 -16.67 11.84 -2.08
C GLN A 300 -15.32 11.82 -2.83
N THR A 301 -15.23 11.13 -3.97
CA THR A 301 -14.01 11.05 -4.80
C THR A 301 -13.39 12.42 -5.12
N GLY A 302 -14.23 13.44 -5.34
CA GLY A 302 -13.77 14.81 -5.61
C GLY A 302 -13.01 15.48 -4.47
N ILE A 303 -13.21 15.05 -3.21
CA ILE A 303 -12.48 15.57 -2.03
C ILE A 303 -11.34 14.63 -1.65
N SER A 304 -11.55 13.32 -1.74
CA SER A 304 -10.54 12.34 -1.34
C SER A 304 -9.28 12.39 -2.19
N MET A 305 -9.40 12.62 -3.50
CA MET A 305 -8.22 12.74 -4.37
C MET A 305 -7.31 13.93 -3.97
N PRO A 306 -7.83 15.18 -3.82
CA PRO A 306 -7.03 16.28 -3.28
C PRO A 306 -6.46 16.01 -1.88
N VAL A 307 -7.24 15.40 -0.99
CA VAL A 307 -6.79 15.06 0.36
C VAL A 307 -5.63 14.08 0.34
N ASP A 308 -5.67 13.07 -0.53
CA ASP A 308 -4.59 12.11 -0.69
C ASP A 308 -3.33 12.74 -1.30
N VAL A 309 -3.49 13.60 -2.32
CA VAL A 309 -2.39 14.40 -2.87
C VAL A 309 -1.73 15.26 -1.79
N LEU A 310 -2.51 15.94 -0.96
CA LEU A 310 -2.00 16.73 0.17
C LEU A 310 -1.30 15.85 1.20
N HIS A 311 -1.84 14.66 1.48
CA HIS A 311 -1.22 13.69 2.39
C HIS A 311 0.17 13.28 1.88
N LEU A 312 0.26 12.84 0.61
CA LEU A 312 1.52 12.41 0.00
C LEU A 312 2.56 13.54 -0.07
N LEU A 313 2.15 14.75 -0.43
CA LEU A 313 3.03 15.93 -0.42
C LEU A 313 3.53 16.23 0.98
N ALA A 314 2.67 16.17 2.00
CA ALA A 314 3.07 16.40 3.38
C ALA A 314 4.05 15.33 3.88
N VAL A 315 3.84 14.05 3.55
CA VAL A 315 4.80 12.96 3.84
C VAL A 315 6.14 13.26 3.17
N ALA A 316 6.14 13.59 1.88
CA ALA A 316 7.37 13.82 1.12
C ALA A 316 8.17 15.02 1.65
N VAL A 317 7.52 16.16 1.89
CA VAL A 317 8.17 17.36 2.43
C VAL A 317 8.74 17.09 3.82
N TRP A 318 8.01 16.39 4.68
CA TRP A 318 8.46 16.07 6.03
C TRP A 318 9.62 15.06 6.04
N LEU A 319 9.42 13.84 5.52
CA LEU A 319 10.41 12.77 5.57
C LEU A 319 11.61 13.02 4.64
N GLY A 320 11.38 13.61 3.47
CA GLY A 320 12.45 13.94 2.54
C GLY A 320 13.28 15.12 3.01
N GLY A 321 12.65 16.11 3.65
CA GLY A 321 13.37 17.18 4.34
C GLY A 321 14.18 16.68 5.53
N LEU A 322 13.64 15.73 6.32
CA LEU A 322 14.36 15.09 7.44
C LEU A 322 15.59 14.31 6.94
N SER A 323 15.42 13.56 5.85
CA SER A 323 16.49 12.82 5.18
C SER A 323 17.58 13.76 4.66
N THR A 324 17.18 14.87 4.05
CA THR A 324 18.09 15.89 3.53
C THR A 324 18.86 16.60 4.64
N LEU A 325 18.18 16.96 5.74
CA LEU A 325 18.80 17.49 6.95
C LEU A 325 19.82 16.51 7.52
N LEU A 326 19.49 15.22 7.59
CA LEU A 326 20.40 14.19 8.08
C LEU A 326 21.66 14.08 7.20
N VAL A 327 21.50 14.05 5.87
CA VAL A 327 22.62 14.06 4.92
C VAL A 327 23.48 15.31 5.09
N ALA A 328 22.87 16.50 5.17
CA ALA A 328 23.57 17.75 5.40
C ALA A 328 24.36 17.72 6.72
N LEU A 329 23.75 17.24 7.81
CA LEU A 329 24.40 17.13 9.10
C LEU A 329 25.63 16.21 9.07
N TYR A 330 25.68 15.17 8.23
CA TYR A 330 26.83 14.27 8.11
C TYR A 330 27.85 14.67 7.05
N ARG A 331 27.42 15.29 5.96
CA ARG A 331 28.21 15.46 4.74
C ARG A 331 28.59 16.91 4.45
N ALA A 332 27.70 17.85 4.72
CA ALA A 332 27.97 19.26 4.46
C ALA A 332 28.98 19.84 5.49
N PRO A 333 29.79 20.83 5.10
CA PRO A 333 30.71 21.50 6.02
C PRO A 333 29.94 22.20 7.16
N SER A 334 28.94 23.00 6.81
CA SER A 334 28.08 23.73 7.77
C SER A 334 26.63 23.76 7.30
N ILE A 335 25.71 23.87 8.24
CA ILE A 335 24.29 24.16 7.99
C ILE A 335 23.88 25.33 8.88
N GLU A 336 23.14 26.29 8.33
CA GLU A 336 22.72 27.44 9.12
C GLU A 336 21.63 27.05 10.13
N PRO A 337 21.68 27.57 11.37
CA PRO A 337 20.58 27.40 12.33
C PRO A 337 19.23 27.90 11.80
N ALA A 338 19.23 28.92 10.92
CA ALA A 338 18.02 29.43 10.29
C ALA A 338 17.35 28.38 9.37
N ALA A 339 18.14 27.60 8.63
CA ALA A 339 17.63 26.53 7.79
C ALA A 339 16.94 25.43 8.62
N VAL A 340 17.55 25.05 9.74
CA VAL A 340 16.97 24.07 10.69
C VAL A 340 15.66 24.59 11.28
N ARG A 341 15.58 25.88 11.67
CA ARG A 341 14.34 26.50 12.18
C ARG A 341 13.23 26.61 11.13
N ARG A 342 13.57 26.92 9.88
CA ARG A 342 12.60 26.94 8.76
C ARG A 342 12.06 25.54 8.52
N PHE A 343 12.94 24.54 8.42
CA PHE A 343 12.53 23.15 8.27
C PHE A 343 11.65 22.68 9.44
N SER A 344 12.01 23.00 10.68
CA SER A 344 11.20 22.62 11.83
C SER A 344 9.77 23.18 11.80
N ARG A 345 9.55 24.37 11.21
CA ARG A 345 8.21 24.96 11.04
C ARG A 345 7.44 24.26 9.92
N ILE A 346 8.09 24.01 8.80
CA ILE A 346 7.51 23.29 7.66
C ILE A 346 7.15 21.86 8.08
N ALA A 347 8.04 21.14 8.75
CA ALA A 347 7.81 19.80 9.28
C ALA A 347 6.60 19.75 10.23
N PHE A 348 6.46 20.76 11.11
CA PHE A 348 5.27 20.85 11.97
C PHE A 348 3.98 21.05 11.15
N GLY A 349 3.99 21.95 10.17
CA GLY A 349 2.87 22.15 9.25
C GLY A 349 2.51 20.89 8.48
N SER A 350 3.50 20.17 7.96
CA SER A 350 3.31 18.88 7.28
C SER A 350 2.66 17.85 8.22
N VAL A 351 3.13 17.71 9.46
CA VAL A 351 2.52 16.78 10.43
C VAL A 351 1.07 17.18 10.77
N ALA A 352 0.75 18.47 10.86
CA ALA A 352 -0.62 18.93 11.06
C ALA A 352 -1.53 18.58 9.85
N VAL A 353 -1.03 18.75 8.62
CA VAL A 353 -1.72 18.32 7.41
C VAL A 353 -1.92 16.81 7.41
N LEU A 354 -0.91 16.02 7.77
CA LEU A 354 -1.02 14.56 7.87
C LEU A 354 -2.06 14.12 8.90
N ALA A 355 -2.16 14.81 10.03
CA ALA A 355 -3.19 14.54 11.03
C ALA A 355 -4.59 14.83 10.48
N ALA A 356 -4.82 16.01 9.90
CA ALA A 356 -6.12 16.40 9.35
C ALA A 356 -6.57 15.47 8.20
N THR A 357 -5.68 15.23 7.24
CA THR A 357 -5.94 14.34 6.11
C THR A 357 -6.10 12.88 6.57
N GLY A 358 -5.30 12.43 7.54
CA GLY A 358 -5.40 11.09 8.12
C GLY A 358 -6.71 10.85 8.88
N ILE A 359 -7.22 11.85 9.60
CA ILE A 359 -8.54 11.79 10.27
C ILE A 359 -9.65 11.62 9.22
N TYR A 360 -9.62 12.44 8.16
CA TYR A 360 -10.60 12.34 7.07
C TYR A 360 -10.56 10.97 6.39
N GLN A 361 -9.37 10.49 6.03
CA GLN A 361 -9.21 9.17 5.41
C GLN A 361 -9.66 8.03 6.35
N SER A 362 -9.35 8.13 7.65
CA SER A 362 -9.78 7.12 8.63
C SER A 362 -11.29 7.06 8.77
N TRP A 363 -11.97 8.21 8.83
CA TRP A 363 -13.43 8.29 8.83
C TRP A 363 -14.04 7.66 7.56
N ARG A 364 -13.46 7.94 6.39
CA ARG A 364 -13.90 7.32 5.13
C ARG A 364 -13.79 5.81 5.12
N GLN A 365 -12.75 5.24 5.72
CA GLN A 365 -12.48 3.80 5.67
C GLN A 365 -13.16 3.00 6.80
N LEU A 366 -13.42 3.60 7.96
CA LEU A 366 -14.00 2.90 9.11
C LEU A 366 -15.51 2.72 9.03
N GLY A 367 -16.25 3.75 8.60
CA GLY A 367 -17.72 3.68 8.53
C GLY A 367 -18.47 3.76 9.86
N SER A 368 -17.99 3.10 10.91
CA SER A 368 -18.67 2.99 12.20
C SER A 368 -17.68 3.02 13.38
N TRP A 369 -18.22 3.16 14.60
CA TRP A 369 -17.43 3.07 15.84
C TRP A 369 -17.11 1.62 16.24
N SER A 370 -17.97 0.66 15.87
CA SER A 370 -17.72 -0.76 16.08
C SER A 370 -16.51 -1.21 15.24
N ALA A 371 -16.44 -0.79 13.98
CA ALA A 371 -15.32 -1.09 13.09
C ALA A 371 -13.98 -0.60 13.64
N PHE A 372 -13.99 0.49 14.41
CA PHE A 372 -12.78 1.06 15.00
C PHE A 372 -12.10 0.16 16.04
N THR A 373 -12.85 -0.73 16.70
CA THR A 373 -12.30 -1.63 17.73
C THR A 373 -12.48 -3.11 17.41
N GLY A 374 -13.52 -3.46 16.66
CA GLY A 374 -13.90 -4.82 16.29
C GLY A 374 -13.15 -5.38 15.08
N THR A 375 -12.55 -4.53 14.25
CA THR A 375 -11.82 -4.98 13.03
C THR A 375 -10.30 -4.87 13.18
N SER A 376 -9.57 -5.74 12.48
CA SER A 376 -8.10 -5.67 12.38
C SER A 376 -7.62 -4.31 11.85
N TYR A 377 -8.37 -3.72 10.91
CA TYR A 377 -8.09 -2.38 10.38
C TYR A 377 -8.17 -1.32 11.48
N GLY A 378 -9.25 -1.33 12.28
CA GLY A 378 -9.42 -0.42 13.41
C GLY A 378 -8.31 -0.54 14.46
N GLN A 379 -7.91 -1.77 14.79
CA GLN A 379 -6.82 -2.04 15.73
C GLN A 379 -5.46 -1.54 15.22
N LEU A 380 -5.12 -1.78 13.95
CA LEU A 380 -3.90 -1.26 13.34
C LEU A 380 -3.90 0.27 13.28
N LEU A 381 -5.07 0.88 13.04
CA LEU A 381 -5.22 2.33 13.07
C LEU A 381 -5.00 2.90 14.47
N LEU A 382 -5.48 2.24 15.53
CA LEU A 382 -5.18 2.62 16.92
C LEU A 382 -3.67 2.59 17.21
N VAL A 383 -2.97 1.55 16.75
CA VAL A 383 -1.51 1.47 16.86
C VAL A 383 -0.84 2.63 16.12
N LYS A 384 -1.29 2.93 14.89
CA LYS A 384 -0.79 4.05 14.10
C LYS A 384 -1.00 5.40 14.80
N ILE A 385 -2.17 5.63 15.39
CA ILE A 385 -2.47 6.85 16.16
C ILE A 385 -1.53 6.95 17.36
N GLY A 386 -1.32 5.87 18.11
CA GLY A 386 -0.37 5.83 19.22
C GLY A 386 1.06 6.17 18.79
N LEU A 387 1.53 5.61 17.69
CA LEU A 387 2.86 5.91 17.13
C LEU A 387 3.00 7.37 16.69
N VAL A 388 1.96 7.97 16.10
CA VAL A 388 1.95 9.41 15.76
C VAL A 388 2.05 10.26 17.02
N VAL A 389 1.32 9.93 18.09
CA VAL A 389 1.41 10.65 19.37
C VAL A 389 2.83 10.56 19.95
N VAL A 390 3.45 9.38 19.94
CA VAL A 390 4.84 9.18 20.39
C VAL A 390 5.82 10.02 19.55
N LEU A 391 5.68 9.99 18.23
CA LEU A 391 6.50 10.76 17.31
C LEU A 391 6.39 12.28 17.57
N VAL A 392 5.17 12.79 17.73
CA VAL A 392 4.93 14.21 18.06
C VAL A 392 5.53 14.57 19.41
N GLY A 393 5.42 13.67 20.40
CA GLY A 393 6.06 13.82 21.71
C GLY A 393 7.58 13.93 21.61
N ILE A 394 8.23 13.01 20.89
CA ILE A 394 9.69 13.04 20.63
C ILE A 394 10.09 14.35 19.94
N ALA A 395 9.37 14.74 18.89
CA ALA A 395 9.64 15.97 18.16
C ALA A 395 9.47 17.23 19.04
N TRP A 396 8.51 17.22 19.97
CA TRP A 396 8.33 18.31 20.92
C TRP A 396 9.45 18.38 21.96
N ILE A 397 9.90 17.24 22.51
CA ILE A 397 11.05 17.18 23.43
C ILE A 397 12.33 17.66 22.71
N SER A 398 12.57 17.16 21.51
CA SER A 398 13.66 17.55 20.59
C SER A 398 13.71 19.07 20.38
N ARG A 399 12.57 19.69 20.07
CA ARG A 399 12.45 21.15 19.89
C ARG A 399 12.73 21.93 21.17
N ARG A 400 12.27 21.45 22.33
CA ARG A 400 12.54 22.11 23.63
C ARG A 400 14.01 22.02 24.02
N TRP A 401 14.65 20.88 23.80
CA TRP A 401 16.07 20.68 24.08
C TRP A 401 16.96 21.56 23.19
N THR A 402 16.69 21.60 21.89
CA THR A 402 17.42 22.45 20.94
C THR A 402 17.23 23.94 21.23
N ALA A 403 16.03 24.37 21.63
CA ALA A 403 15.78 25.75 22.06
C ALA A 403 16.59 26.13 23.31
N ARG A 404 16.65 25.26 24.32
CA ARG A 404 17.43 25.49 25.56
C ARG A 404 18.93 25.60 25.29
N LEU A 405 19.47 24.77 24.40
CA LEU A 405 20.88 24.81 24.02
C LEU A 405 21.26 26.07 23.23
N SER A 406 20.32 26.66 22.48
CA SER A 406 20.53 27.93 21.77
C SER A 406 20.47 29.18 22.67
N GLN A 407 19.95 29.04 23.90
CA GLN A 407 19.80 30.11 24.88
C GLN A 407 20.85 30.07 26.01
N ALA A 408 21.70 29.03 26.06
CA ALA A 408 22.81 29.00 27.01
C ALA A 408 23.80 30.12 26.64
N PRO A 409 24.03 31.12 27.51
CA PRO A 409 24.97 32.20 27.20
C PRO A 409 26.34 31.59 26.96
N ALA A 410 26.98 31.97 25.86
CA ALA A 410 28.35 31.59 25.56
C ALA A 410 29.19 31.88 26.81
N ALA A 411 29.65 30.81 27.48
CA ALA A 411 30.54 30.93 28.61
C ALA A 411 31.71 31.82 28.17
N LYS A 412 31.87 32.96 28.86
CA LYS A 412 32.83 34.02 28.59
C LYS A 412 34.11 33.44 27.98
N ALA A 413 34.32 33.71 26.70
CA ALA A 413 35.63 33.51 26.09
C ALA A 413 36.60 34.41 26.84
N VAL A 414 37.37 33.82 27.76
CA VAL A 414 38.53 34.44 28.37
C VAL A 414 39.44 34.86 27.22
N LYS A 415 39.52 36.17 26.99
CA LYS A 415 40.51 36.79 26.10
C LYS A 415 41.89 36.49 26.69
N THR A 416 42.44 35.33 26.36
CA THR A 416 43.86 35.06 26.59
C THR A 416 44.58 35.67 25.40
N SER A 417 44.93 36.95 25.52
CA SER A 417 45.82 37.62 24.59
C SER A 417 47.18 36.93 24.66
N VAL A 418 47.48 36.08 23.68
CA VAL A 418 48.85 35.65 23.44
C VAL A 418 49.55 36.84 22.78
N SER A 419 50.31 37.58 23.57
CA SER A 419 51.25 38.58 23.11
C SER A 419 52.39 37.90 22.37
N THR A 420 52.49 38.13 21.07
CA THR A 420 53.67 37.78 20.27
C THR A 420 54.81 38.72 20.67
N PRO A 421 56.01 38.24 21.05
CA PRO A 421 57.12 39.13 21.36
C PRO A 421 57.71 39.68 20.06
N VAL A 422 57.81 41.01 20.03
CA VAL A 422 58.53 41.80 19.02
C VAL A 422 60.01 41.41 19.04
N ARG A 423 60.55 41.01 17.89
CA ARG A 423 62.00 41.05 17.64
C ARG A 423 62.30 42.25 16.75
N ALA A 424 62.84 43.28 17.37
CA ALA A 424 63.36 44.46 16.71
C ALA A 424 64.64 44.12 15.93
N THR A 425 64.71 44.56 14.68
CA THR A 425 65.97 44.91 14.01
C THR A 425 65.75 46.23 13.30
N ALA A 426 66.54 47.22 13.68
CA ALA A 426 66.42 48.60 13.28
C ALA A 426 67.38 48.95 12.14
N LYS A 427 66.94 49.91 11.31
CA LYS A 427 67.70 50.80 10.40
C LYS A 427 68.30 50.09 9.17
N THR A 428 68.14 50.62 7.95
CA THR A 428 68.53 51.98 7.53
C THR A 428 67.65 52.55 6.41
N SER A 429 67.60 53.88 6.37
CA SER A 429 66.83 54.68 5.43
C SER A 429 67.50 54.79 4.06
N ALA A 430 66.72 54.86 2.99
CA ALA A 430 67.02 55.74 1.86
C ALA A 430 65.72 56.13 1.14
N LYS A 431 65.54 57.43 1.05
CA LYS A 431 64.41 58.18 0.51
C LYS A 431 64.76 58.55 -0.93
N ALA A 432 63.91 58.28 -1.91
CA ALA A 432 63.92 59.03 -3.16
C ALA A 432 62.54 58.98 -3.84
N SER A 433 62.13 60.17 -4.26
CA SER A 433 60.85 60.56 -4.84
C SER A 433 61.03 60.87 -6.32
N ALA A 434 60.08 60.47 -7.17
CA ALA A 434 59.68 61.10 -8.44
C ALA A 434 58.53 60.24 -9.02
N LYS A 435 57.25 60.65 -9.12
CA LYS A 435 56.61 61.70 -9.92
C LYS A 435 56.95 61.67 -11.42
N ALA A 436 55.98 61.18 -12.22
CA ALA A 436 55.45 61.71 -13.50
C ALA A 436 54.90 60.52 -14.34
N SER A 437 53.62 60.46 -14.71
CA SER A 437 53.00 61.12 -15.89
C SER A 437 53.63 60.67 -17.21
N VAL A 438 52.98 60.32 -18.32
CA VAL A 438 51.60 60.33 -18.82
C VAL A 438 51.72 59.74 -20.26
N LYS A 439 50.60 59.21 -20.80
CA LYS A 439 50.26 59.02 -22.24
C LYS A 439 50.85 57.86 -23.08
N THR A 440 49.93 56.96 -23.43
CA THR A 440 49.26 56.79 -24.74
C THR A 440 50.09 56.84 -26.04
N SER A 441 50.07 55.73 -26.80
CA SER A 441 49.75 55.61 -28.24
C SER A 441 50.04 54.14 -28.64
N ALA A 442 49.09 53.30 -29.10
CA ALA A 442 48.60 53.19 -30.48
C ALA A 442 49.73 53.23 -31.53
N ALA A 443 49.85 52.38 -32.54
CA ALA A 443 49.15 51.18 -33.01
C ALA A 443 49.98 50.65 -34.20
N THR A 444 49.74 49.39 -34.62
CA THR A 444 50.00 48.85 -35.99
C THR A 444 51.48 48.76 -36.41
N SER A 445 51.97 47.77 -37.17
CA SER A 445 51.38 46.82 -38.11
C SER A 445 52.41 45.71 -38.39
N GLU A 446 51.92 44.52 -38.75
CA GLU A 446 52.49 43.62 -39.77
C GLU A 446 53.89 43.01 -39.51
N LYS A 447 54.28 41.82 -39.98
CA LYS A 447 53.73 40.67 -40.71
C LYS A 447 54.98 39.78 -40.98
N SER A 448 54.81 38.45 -41.03
CA SER A 448 55.83 37.48 -41.52
C SER A 448 57.09 37.36 -40.62
N GLU A 449 57.77 36.23 -40.49
CA GLU A 449 57.79 35.05 -41.36
C GLU A 449 58.30 33.83 -40.58
N LYS A 450 57.84 32.69 -41.06
CA LYS A 450 58.30 31.32 -40.82
C LYS A 450 59.80 31.20 -41.15
N GLU A 451 60.60 30.55 -40.30
CA GLU A 451 60.84 29.09 -40.26
C GLU A 451 61.72 28.61 -41.41
N ASP A 452 62.96 28.22 -41.06
CA ASP A 452 63.90 27.31 -41.74
C ASP A 452 65.25 27.47 -40.99
N ARG A 453 66.13 26.51 -40.72
CA ARG A 453 66.22 25.05 -40.88
C ARG A 453 67.55 24.64 -40.19
N GLU A 454 67.66 23.36 -39.82
CA GLU A 454 68.91 22.56 -39.76
C GLU A 454 69.94 22.90 -38.65
N THR A 455 69.99 22.10 -37.57
CA THR A 455 70.91 20.96 -37.29
C THR A 455 72.38 21.35 -37.14
N GLU A 456 72.93 21.22 -35.93
CA GLU A 456 74.06 20.32 -35.62
C GLU A 456 74.39 20.29 -34.11
N ASP A 457 74.91 19.14 -33.70
CA ASP A 457 75.22 18.68 -32.34
C ASP A 457 76.11 19.61 -31.51
N GLU A 458 75.81 19.76 -30.20
CA GLU A 458 76.86 19.75 -29.18
C GLU A 458 76.33 19.41 -27.76
N LYS A 459 76.78 18.26 -27.27
CA LYS A 459 77.02 17.84 -25.87
C LYS A 459 76.13 18.37 -24.74
N GLU A 460 75.42 17.42 -24.14
CA GLU A 460 74.99 17.43 -22.73
C GLU A 460 76.16 17.75 -21.78
N PRO A 461 75.86 18.41 -20.64
CA PRO A 461 76.16 17.75 -19.39
C PRO A 461 74.88 17.57 -18.56
N ALA A 462 74.74 16.34 -18.06
CA ALA A 462 73.68 15.87 -17.20
C ALA A 462 73.45 16.75 -15.96
N ALA A 463 72.18 17.11 -15.71
CA ALA A 463 71.69 17.50 -14.40
C ALA A 463 70.20 17.12 -14.20
N ALA A 464 70.01 16.02 -13.47
CA ALA A 464 68.86 15.62 -12.65
C ALA A 464 67.49 15.32 -13.31
N PRO A 465 66.80 14.22 -12.89
CA PRO A 465 65.49 13.86 -13.41
C PRO A 465 64.41 14.74 -12.76
N ALA A 466 63.95 15.78 -13.45
CA ALA A 466 62.83 16.64 -13.06
C ALA A 466 61.44 15.95 -13.07
N GLY A 467 61.38 14.61 -13.10
CA GLY A 467 60.12 13.84 -13.07
C GLY A 467 59.61 13.49 -11.67
N GLY A 468 60.46 13.60 -10.63
CA GLY A 468 60.13 13.21 -9.25
C GLY A 468 59.47 14.33 -8.42
N GLU A 469 59.88 15.58 -8.63
CA GLU A 469 59.44 16.71 -7.81
C GLU A 469 57.99 17.11 -8.08
N GLY A 470 57.54 17.09 -9.33
CA GLY A 470 56.14 17.34 -9.69
C GLY A 470 55.17 16.30 -9.12
N LYS A 471 55.58 15.01 -9.13
CA LYS A 471 54.79 13.91 -8.51
C LYS A 471 54.75 14.04 -6.99
N ARG A 472 55.88 14.37 -6.36
CA ARG A 472 56.00 14.57 -4.90
C ARG A 472 55.23 15.82 -4.42
N ALA A 473 55.28 16.92 -5.17
CA ALA A 473 54.51 18.13 -4.89
C ALA A 473 53.00 17.87 -4.98
N THR A 474 52.56 17.15 -6.02
CA THR A 474 51.15 16.73 -6.17
C THR A 474 50.70 15.81 -5.04
N GLN A 475 51.57 14.88 -4.61
CA GLN A 475 51.30 13.99 -3.49
C GLN A 475 51.22 14.74 -2.15
N LEU A 476 52.12 15.68 -1.88
CA LEU A 476 52.10 16.53 -0.70
C LEU A 476 50.87 17.45 -0.67
N ALA A 477 50.46 18.00 -1.81
CA ALA A 477 49.23 18.77 -1.92
C ALA A 477 47.99 17.93 -1.58
N ARG A 478 47.91 16.69 -2.09
CA ARG A 478 46.84 15.73 -1.72
C ARG A 478 46.87 15.38 -0.24
N GLN A 479 48.05 15.16 0.35
CA GLN A 479 48.18 14.86 1.78
C GLN A 479 47.76 16.05 2.65
N ARG A 480 48.18 17.26 2.33
CA ARG A 480 47.77 18.49 3.05
C ARG A 480 46.27 18.72 2.94
N ALA A 481 45.70 18.55 1.75
CA ALA A 481 44.24 18.60 1.55
C ALA A 481 43.52 17.55 2.40
N ALA A 482 43.99 16.28 2.40
CA ALA A 482 43.40 15.21 3.19
C ALA A 482 43.46 15.49 4.71
N VAL A 483 44.57 16.04 5.20
CA VAL A 483 44.73 16.44 6.61
C VAL A 483 43.81 17.61 6.95
N ALA A 484 43.68 18.62 6.09
CA ALA A 484 42.76 19.73 6.29
C ALA A 484 41.30 19.25 6.35
N THR A 485 40.86 18.42 5.39
CA THR A 485 39.53 17.80 5.39
C THR A 485 39.30 16.94 6.64
N ALA A 486 40.32 16.20 7.11
CA ALA A 486 40.23 15.42 8.33
C ALA A 486 40.10 16.30 9.58
N ARG A 487 40.78 17.44 9.63
CA ARG A 487 40.68 18.41 10.73
C ARG A 487 39.31 19.06 10.77
N GLU A 488 38.81 19.54 9.63
CA GLU A 488 37.45 20.10 9.51
C GLU A 488 36.40 19.09 9.94
N LYS A 489 36.54 17.83 9.50
CA LYS A 489 35.66 16.74 9.92
C LYS A 489 35.69 16.51 11.44
N ARG A 490 36.88 16.52 12.08
CA ARG A 490 37.00 16.36 13.53
C ARG A 490 36.33 17.50 14.29
N LEU A 491 36.59 18.75 13.90
CA LEU A 491 35.97 19.93 14.52
C LEU A 491 34.45 19.89 14.38
N ARG A 492 33.97 19.48 13.20
CA ARG A 492 32.54 19.30 12.91
C ARG A 492 31.89 18.21 13.76
N ASP A 493 32.56 17.07 13.92
CA ASP A 493 32.01 15.94 14.68
C ASP A 493 32.13 16.16 16.20
N ALA A 494 33.00 17.08 16.64
CA ALA A 494 33.14 17.52 18.04
C ALA A 494 32.07 18.55 18.48
N ASP A 495 31.24 19.07 17.57
CA ASP A 495 30.17 20.03 17.90
C ASP A 495 29.03 19.32 18.69
N PRO A 496 28.81 19.69 19.97
CA PRO A 496 27.78 19.07 20.81
C PRO A 496 26.36 19.37 20.30
N LEU A 497 26.12 20.52 19.67
CA LEU A 497 24.81 20.87 19.12
C LEU A 497 24.49 20.01 17.91
N ARG A 498 25.47 19.82 17.02
CA ARG A 498 25.34 19.01 15.82
C ARG A 498 25.16 17.53 16.15
N SER A 499 25.89 17.02 17.13
CA SER A 499 25.77 15.62 17.57
C SER A 499 24.44 15.35 18.30
N GLY A 500 23.96 16.28 19.13
CA GLY A 500 22.62 16.21 19.74
C GLY A 500 21.50 16.22 18.70
N LEU A 501 21.57 17.14 17.72
CA LEU A 501 20.60 17.20 16.62
C LEU A 501 20.62 15.92 15.77
N ARG A 502 21.79 15.35 15.45
CA ARG A 502 21.91 14.08 14.73
C ARG A 502 21.20 12.94 15.47
N ARG A 503 21.38 12.81 16.79
CA ARG A 503 20.72 11.77 17.60
C ARG A 503 19.21 11.93 17.60
N SER A 504 18.73 13.16 17.73
CA SER A 504 17.29 13.43 17.69
C SER A 504 16.68 13.10 16.34
N VAL A 505 17.31 13.55 15.25
CA VAL A 505 16.86 13.27 13.88
C VAL A 505 16.87 11.76 13.60
N LEU A 506 17.85 11.01 14.11
CA LEU A 506 17.88 9.54 13.99
C LEU A 506 16.75 8.87 14.78
N ALA A 507 16.42 9.37 15.97
CA ALA A 507 15.29 8.85 16.75
C ALA A 507 13.95 9.11 16.03
N GLU A 508 13.75 10.33 15.52
CA GLU A 508 12.57 10.69 14.72
C GLU A 508 12.47 9.84 13.44
N ALA A 509 13.59 9.62 12.74
CA ALA A 509 13.64 8.75 11.56
C ALA A 509 13.33 7.29 11.89
N GLY A 510 13.82 6.78 13.03
CA GLY A 510 13.54 5.42 13.49
C GLY A 510 12.04 5.19 13.74
N VAL A 511 11.38 6.12 14.45
CA VAL A 511 9.93 6.05 14.68
C VAL A 511 9.15 6.22 13.39
N ALA A 512 9.59 7.11 12.48
CA ALA A 512 8.96 7.25 11.17
C ALA A 512 9.00 5.96 10.34
N VAL A 513 10.09 5.19 10.41
CA VAL A 513 10.18 3.88 9.74
C VAL A 513 9.18 2.87 10.31
N VAL A 514 9.06 2.79 11.65
CA VAL A 514 8.05 1.94 12.29
C VAL A 514 6.63 2.36 11.89
N LEU A 515 6.37 3.67 11.85
CA LEU A 515 5.08 4.23 11.43
C LEU A 515 4.76 3.87 9.97
N LEU A 516 5.75 3.93 9.07
CA LEU A 516 5.59 3.51 7.68
C LEU A 516 5.30 2.01 7.58
N ALA A 517 6.00 1.18 8.36
CA ALA A 517 5.75 -0.28 8.36
C ALA A 517 4.33 -0.63 8.83
N VAL A 518 3.86 -0.01 9.92
CA VAL A 518 2.46 -0.18 10.37
C VAL A 518 1.48 0.37 9.34
N THR A 519 1.80 1.50 8.71
CA THR A 519 0.96 2.06 7.64
C THR A 519 0.86 1.11 6.46
N THR A 520 1.94 0.44 6.07
CA THR A 520 1.93 -0.57 5.02
C THR A 520 0.97 -1.71 5.34
N VAL A 521 1.07 -2.29 6.54
CA VAL A 521 0.17 -3.37 6.98
C VAL A 521 -1.28 -2.88 7.02
N LEU A 522 -1.51 -1.66 7.50
CA LEU A 522 -2.83 -1.04 7.52
C LEU A 522 -3.40 -0.88 6.10
N THR A 523 -2.59 -0.44 5.13
CA THR A 523 -3.04 -0.26 3.73
C THR A 523 -3.31 -1.57 3.00
N SER A 524 -2.70 -2.68 3.44
CA SER A 524 -2.98 -4.02 2.91
C SER A 524 -4.09 -4.76 3.66
N THR A 525 -4.74 -4.12 4.64
CA THR A 525 -5.85 -4.72 5.41
C THR A 525 -7.18 -4.17 4.89
N GLU A 526 -8.20 -5.03 4.77
CA GLU A 526 -9.54 -4.63 4.33
C GLU A 526 -10.11 -3.50 5.23
N PRO A 527 -10.65 -2.40 4.65
CA PRO A 527 -11.24 -1.32 5.42
C PRO A 527 -12.32 -1.78 6.41
N GLY A 528 -12.40 -1.15 7.57
CA GLY A 528 -13.38 -1.53 8.60
C GLY A 528 -14.83 -1.49 8.12
N ARG A 529 -15.18 -0.52 7.25
CA ARG A 529 -16.52 -0.44 6.66
C ARG A 529 -16.83 -1.64 5.76
N THR A 530 -15.88 -2.03 4.91
CA THR A 530 -16.10 -3.13 3.96
C THR A 530 -16.22 -4.47 4.67
N VAL A 531 -15.47 -4.68 5.76
CA VAL A 531 -15.61 -5.87 6.63
C VAL A 531 -17.02 -5.95 7.22
N GLU A 532 -17.52 -4.86 7.83
CA GLU A 532 -18.87 -4.87 8.41
C GLU A 532 -19.98 -5.01 7.36
N GLU A 533 -19.82 -4.41 6.18
CA GLU A 533 -20.76 -4.57 5.06
C GLU A 533 -20.77 -6.02 4.55
N ALA A 534 -19.61 -6.68 4.47
CA ALA A 534 -19.51 -8.08 4.08
C ALA A 534 -20.11 -9.02 5.14
N GLU A 535 -19.87 -8.76 6.43
CA GLU A 535 -20.49 -9.51 7.53
C GLU A 535 -22.02 -9.33 7.54
N ALA A 536 -22.51 -8.11 7.32
CA ALA A 536 -23.94 -7.83 7.23
C ALA A 536 -24.59 -8.51 6.01
N ALA A 537 -23.93 -8.50 4.85
CA ALA A 537 -24.39 -9.22 3.66
C ALA A 537 -24.45 -10.74 3.92
N THR A 538 -23.39 -11.30 4.51
CA THR A 538 -23.34 -12.72 4.90
C THR A 538 -24.43 -13.05 5.91
N ALA A 539 -24.67 -12.20 6.90
CA ALA A 539 -25.73 -12.38 7.90
C ALA A 539 -27.13 -12.28 7.28
N ALA A 540 -27.36 -11.37 6.32
CA ALA A 540 -28.62 -11.26 5.58
C ALA A 540 -28.86 -12.49 4.70
N THR A 541 -27.84 -13.00 4.02
CA THR A 541 -27.91 -14.27 3.27
C THR A 541 -28.09 -15.46 4.22
N SER A 542 -27.50 -15.41 5.42
CA SER A 542 -27.71 -16.41 6.46
C SER A 542 -29.13 -16.38 7.02
N GLN A 543 -29.77 -15.20 7.09
CA GLN A 543 -31.18 -15.06 7.49
C GLN A 543 -32.15 -15.49 6.39
N GLU A 544 -31.80 -15.32 5.11
CA GLU A 544 -32.53 -15.98 4.01
C GLU A 544 -32.27 -17.49 3.96
N ALA A 545 -31.11 -17.95 4.44
CA ALA A 545 -30.72 -19.35 4.56
C ALA A 545 -31.01 -19.98 5.94
N THR A 546 -31.66 -19.27 6.89
CA THR A 546 -32.20 -19.90 8.11
C THR A 546 -33.48 -20.66 7.74
N GLY A 547 -33.27 -21.74 7.00
CA GLY A 547 -34.29 -22.71 6.59
C GLY A 547 -34.65 -23.68 7.71
N ALA A 548 -34.44 -23.39 8.99
CA ALA A 548 -34.98 -24.25 10.03
C ALA A 548 -36.49 -23.99 10.17
N LEU A 549 -37.32 -24.88 9.64
CA LEU A 549 -38.77 -24.85 9.85
C LEU A 549 -39.09 -25.61 11.14
N ALA A 550 -39.67 -24.93 12.13
CA ALA A 550 -40.20 -25.56 13.34
C ALA A 550 -41.73 -25.52 13.35
N VAL A 551 -42.38 -26.67 13.49
CA VAL A 551 -43.84 -26.81 13.51
C VAL A 551 -44.27 -27.50 14.80
N ASP A 552 -44.99 -26.74 15.63
CA ASP A 552 -45.60 -27.21 16.88
C ASP A 552 -46.98 -27.79 16.60
N ILE A 553 -47.16 -29.09 16.91
CA ILE A 553 -48.37 -29.88 16.66
C ILE A 553 -48.86 -30.47 17.99
N PRO A 554 -49.91 -29.88 18.61
CA PRO A 554 -50.54 -30.45 19.80
C PRO A 554 -51.18 -31.81 19.49
N PHE A 555 -51.11 -32.75 20.42
CA PHE A 555 -51.75 -34.05 20.29
C PHE A 555 -52.49 -34.45 21.58
N ASP A 556 -53.55 -35.24 21.41
CA ASP A 556 -54.29 -35.89 22.50
C ASP A 556 -54.64 -37.32 22.06
N THR A 557 -54.05 -38.30 22.73
CA THR A 557 -54.30 -39.72 22.48
C THR A 557 -55.48 -40.28 23.28
N GLY A 558 -56.09 -39.48 24.17
CA GLY A 558 -57.21 -39.91 25.02
C GLY A 558 -56.84 -40.77 26.24
N GLY A 559 -55.62 -41.31 26.28
CA GLY A 559 -55.09 -42.12 27.38
C GLY A 559 -54.65 -41.32 28.62
N LYS A 560 -54.34 -42.03 29.71
CA LYS A 560 -53.79 -41.42 30.94
C LYS A 560 -52.42 -40.79 30.63
N ASP A 561 -52.33 -39.48 30.81
CA ASP A 561 -51.19 -38.64 30.40
C ASP A 561 -50.93 -38.58 28.88
N GLY A 562 -51.97 -38.82 28.06
CA GLY A 562 -51.91 -38.91 26.60
C GLY A 562 -51.88 -37.58 25.83
N LYS A 563 -51.78 -36.44 26.53
CA LYS A 563 -51.74 -35.09 25.95
C LYS A 563 -50.31 -34.58 25.87
N GLY A 564 -50.00 -33.84 24.82
CA GLY A 564 -48.67 -33.24 24.67
C GLY A 564 -48.52 -32.37 23.43
N LEU A 565 -47.26 -32.03 23.14
CA LEU A 565 -46.84 -31.28 21.97
C LEU A 565 -45.77 -32.07 21.23
N ALA A 566 -45.95 -32.27 19.93
CA ALA A 566 -44.91 -32.73 19.02
C ALA A 566 -44.38 -31.53 18.24
N ARG A 567 -43.13 -31.16 18.48
CA ARG A 567 -42.40 -30.15 17.69
C ARG A 567 -41.60 -30.87 16.62
N VAL A 568 -41.91 -30.62 15.35
CA VAL A 568 -41.15 -31.10 14.20
C VAL A 568 -40.24 -29.98 13.72
N GLU A 569 -38.94 -30.19 13.73
CA GLU A 569 -37.94 -29.28 13.18
C GLU A 569 -37.34 -29.90 11.92
N ILE A 570 -37.29 -29.13 10.83
CA ILE A 570 -36.72 -29.54 9.54
C ILE A 570 -35.65 -28.52 9.17
N ASP A 571 -34.43 -28.98 8.93
CA ASP A 571 -33.28 -28.14 8.63
C ASP A 571 -32.58 -28.64 7.35
N PRO A 572 -32.38 -27.83 6.29
CA PRO A 572 -32.75 -26.41 6.15
C PRO A 572 -34.10 -26.21 5.42
N ALA A 573 -35.10 -27.07 5.68
CA ALA A 573 -36.48 -26.98 5.15
C ALA A 573 -36.56 -26.58 3.67
N ARG A 574 -35.71 -27.19 2.85
CA ARG A 574 -35.56 -26.90 1.42
C ARG A 574 -35.99 -28.08 0.55
N VAL A 575 -36.07 -27.82 -0.75
CA VAL A 575 -36.14 -28.90 -1.74
C VAL A 575 -34.86 -29.74 -1.72
N GLY A 576 -34.99 -31.07 -1.71
CA GLY A 576 -33.90 -32.03 -1.62
C GLY A 576 -33.75 -32.60 -0.20
N GLY A 577 -32.50 -32.86 0.20
CA GLY A 577 -32.18 -33.45 1.50
C GLY A 577 -32.31 -32.47 2.65
N ASN A 578 -32.98 -32.92 3.71
CA ASN A 578 -33.16 -32.23 4.98
C ASN A 578 -32.89 -33.20 6.14
N ASP A 579 -32.51 -32.65 7.27
CA ASP A 579 -32.51 -33.35 8.56
C ASP A 579 -33.77 -32.97 9.32
N MET A 580 -34.41 -33.96 9.96
CA MET A 580 -35.65 -33.78 10.69
C MET A 580 -35.48 -34.23 12.13
N HIS A 581 -35.82 -33.36 13.08
CA HIS A 581 -35.93 -33.69 14.50
C HIS A 581 -37.38 -33.63 14.93
N VAL A 582 -37.79 -34.56 15.80
CA VAL A 582 -39.09 -34.54 16.46
C VAL A 582 -38.91 -34.55 17.96
N TYR A 583 -39.38 -33.50 18.62
CA TYR A 583 -39.41 -33.40 20.07
C TYR A 583 -40.83 -33.60 20.58
N VAL A 584 -41.03 -34.57 21.45
CA VAL A 584 -42.32 -34.87 22.06
C VAL A 584 -42.26 -34.44 23.52
N GLN A 585 -43.17 -33.56 23.91
CA GLN A 585 -43.19 -32.96 25.24
C GLN A 585 -44.58 -33.10 25.87
N ARG A 586 -44.61 -33.18 27.20
CA ARG A 586 -45.82 -33.09 28.01
C ARG A 586 -46.31 -31.64 28.07
N PRO A 587 -47.55 -31.38 28.52
CA PRO A 587 -48.08 -30.01 28.66
C PRO A 587 -47.29 -29.13 29.64
N ASN A 588 -46.47 -29.72 30.51
CA ASN A 588 -45.58 -29.03 31.44
C ASN A 588 -44.17 -28.76 30.85
N GLY A 589 -43.96 -29.02 29.55
CA GLY A 589 -42.69 -28.80 28.85
C GLY A 589 -41.61 -29.86 29.09
N LYS A 590 -41.87 -30.88 29.91
CA LYS A 590 -40.92 -32.00 30.08
C LYS A 590 -40.97 -32.93 28.87
N ALA A 591 -39.82 -33.45 28.45
CA ALA A 591 -39.73 -34.47 27.43
C ALA A 591 -40.63 -35.67 27.77
N PHE A 592 -41.37 -36.15 26.77
CA PHE A 592 -42.30 -37.27 26.90
C PHE A 592 -41.72 -38.48 26.16
N ASP A 593 -41.31 -39.48 26.93
CA ASP A 593 -40.92 -40.77 26.36
C ASP A 593 -42.17 -41.53 25.90
N ILE A 594 -42.20 -41.89 24.62
CA ILE A 594 -43.33 -42.58 24.00
C ILE A 594 -42.85 -43.74 23.14
N PRO A 595 -43.67 -44.80 22.97
CA PRO A 595 -43.30 -45.99 22.19
C PRO A 595 -42.95 -45.74 20.72
N GLU A 596 -43.64 -44.82 20.03
CA GLU A 596 -43.44 -44.62 18.59
C GLU A 596 -43.86 -43.23 18.12
N VAL A 597 -43.08 -42.67 17.19
CA VAL A 597 -43.44 -41.50 16.37
C VAL A 597 -43.25 -41.85 14.90
N LYS A 598 -44.23 -41.50 14.06
CA LYS A 598 -44.10 -41.53 12.60
C LYS A 598 -44.48 -40.16 12.02
N VAL A 599 -43.79 -39.75 10.97
CA VAL A 599 -44.09 -38.49 10.26
C VAL A 599 -44.40 -38.81 8.80
N ALA A 600 -45.32 -38.08 8.18
CA ALA A 600 -45.57 -38.17 6.75
C ALA A 600 -45.82 -36.79 6.13
N PHE A 601 -45.27 -36.58 4.94
CA PHE A 601 -45.41 -35.33 4.18
C PHE A 601 -46.36 -35.52 3.00
N THR A 602 -47.38 -34.66 2.87
CA THR A 602 -48.31 -34.67 1.74
C THR A 602 -48.46 -33.28 1.11
N LEU A 603 -48.24 -33.17 -0.20
CA LEU A 603 -48.48 -31.94 -0.98
C LEU A 603 -49.74 -32.12 -1.83
N LYS A 604 -50.90 -31.78 -1.25
CA LYS A 604 -52.21 -31.95 -1.89
C LYS A 604 -52.34 -31.21 -3.23
N ALA A 605 -51.72 -30.04 -3.36
CA ALA A 605 -51.80 -29.22 -4.56
C ALA A 605 -51.17 -29.87 -5.82
N LYS A 606 -50.39 -30.95 -5.64
CA LYS A 606 -49.65 -31.63 -6.70
C LYS A 606 -49.85 -33.15 -6.68
N ASP A 607 -50.80 -33.65 -5.88
CA ASP A 607 -51.06 -35.08 -5.69
C ASP A 607 -49.81 -35.89 -5.29
N ILE A 608 -48.94 -35.30 -4.44
CA ILE A 608 -47.72 -35.94 -3.96
C ILE A 608 -47.87 -36.36 -2.50
N GLY A 609 -47.50 -37.60 -2.19
CA GLY A 609 -47.50 -38.16 -0.85
C GLY A 609 -48.71 -39.07 -0.55
N PRO A 610 -48.83 -39.60 0.67
CA PRO A 610 -47.95 -39.34 1.81
C PRO A 610 -46.55 -39.94 1.62
N LEU A 611 -45.52 -39.13 1.88
CA LEU A 611 -44.11 -39.56 1.94
C LEU A 611 -43.78 -39.90 3.40
N PRO A 612 -43.73 -41.19 3.78
CA PRO A 612 -43.50 -41.58 5.16
C PRO A 612 -42.03 -41.39 5.56
N VAL A 613 -41.81 -40.91 6.78
CA VAL A 613 -40.52 -40.81 7.44
C VAL A 613 -40.63 -41.46 8.81
N VAL A 614 -39.79 -42.45 9.05
CA VAL A 614 -39.69 -43.15 10.34
C VAL A 614 -38.43 -42.64 11.03
N PRO A 615 -38.55 -41.72 12.00
CA PRO A 615 -37.39 -41.22 12.72
C PRO A 615 -36.88 -42.25 13.74
N ASP A 616 -35.59 -42.21 14.03
CA ASP A 616 -34.91 -43.01 15.04
C ASP A 616 -34.89 -42.28 16.39
N ARG A 617 -35.11 -43.01 17.48
CA ARG A 617 -35.04 -42.45 18.85
C ARG A 617 -33.59 -42.22 19.26
N ILE A 618 -33.26 -40.99 19.64
CA ILE A 618 -31.90 -40.62 20.08
C ILE A 618 -31.82 -40.19 21.55
N ALA A 619 -32.91 -39.63 22.10
CA ALA A 619 -33.03 -39.35 23.53
C ALA A 619 -34.50 -39.42 23.97
N THR A 620 -34.74 -39.31 25.28
CA THR A 620 -36.10 -39.23 25.82
C THR A 620 -36.86 -38.09 25.15
N GLY A 621 -37.98 -38.43 24.48
CA GLY A 621 -38.79 -37.47 23.75
C GLY A 621 -38.11 -36.82 22.55
N HIS A 622 -36.97 -37.34 22.05
CA HIS A 622 -36.27 -36.79 20.89
C HIS A 622 -35.95 -37.88 19.87
N TRP A 623 -36.45 -37.66 18.66
CA TRP A 623 -36.31 -38.54 17.51
C TRP A 623 -35.68 -37.78 16.35
N THR A 624 -34.94 -38.46 15.47
CA THR A 624 -34.24 -37.85 14.34
C THR A 624 -34.36 -38.69 13.07
N ALA A 625 -34.45 -38.06 11.92
CA ALA A 625 -34.32 -38.71 10.61
C ALA A 625 -33.42 -37.86 9.73
N THR A 626 -32.34 -38.44 9.22
CA THR A 626 -31.42 -37.76 8.30
C THR A 626 -31.78 -38.05 6.85
N GLY A 627 -31.54 -37.11 5.94
CA GLY A 627 -31.72 -37.32 4.51
C GLY A 627 -33.18 -37.39 4.04
N VAL A 628 -34.09 -36.75 4.79
CA VAL A 628 -35.50 -36.59 4.41
C VAL A 628 -35.60 -35.82 3.10
N GLN A 629 -36.10 -36.48 2.06
CA GLN A 629 -36.20 -35.89 0.72
C GLN A 629 -37.54 -35.18 0.52
N ILE A 630 -37.49 -33.86 0.32
CA ILE A 630 -38.65 -33.06 -0.09
C ILE A 630 -38.51 -32.75 -1.59
N PRO A 631 -39.34 -33.33 -2.46
CA PRO A 631 -39.11 -33.30 -3.91
C PRO A 631 -39.34 -31.93 -4.54
N MET A 632 -40.14 -31.06 -3.90
CA MET A 632 -40.44 -29.72 -4.40
C MET A 632 -40.96 -28.79 -3.31
N ALA A 633 -40.84 -27.49 -3.59
CA ALA A 633 -41.33 -26.44 -2.72
C ALA A 633 -42.86 -26.39 -2.73
N GLY A 634 -43.47 -26.05 -1.60
CA GLY A 634 -44.92 -25.94 -1.48
C GLY A 634 -45.40 -25.90 -0.03
N ASN A 635 -46.72 -25.80 0.11
CA ASN A 635 -47.39 -25.88 1.41
C ASN A 635 -47.73 -27.34 1.71
N TRP A 636 -46.88 -27.99 2.49
CA TRP A 636 -46.96 -29.42 2.82
C TRP A 636 -47.80 -29.65 4.08
N ALA A 637 -48.68 -30.64 4.04
CA ALA A 637 -49.33 -31.18 5.24
C ALA A 637 -48.37 -32.17 5.91
N ILE A 638 -47.93 -31.84 7.12
CA ILE A 638 -47.04 -32.66 7.95
C ILE A 638 -47.92 -33.42 8.94
N ALA A 639 -48.14 -34.71 8.70
CA ALA A 639 -48.90 -35.58 9.60
C ALA A 639 -47.94 -36.27 10.58
N VAL A 640 -48.16 -36.07 11.88
CA VAL A 640 -47.41 -36.72 12.95
C VAL A 640 -48.31 -37.72 13.65
N THR A 641 -47.90 -38.97 13.65
CA THR A 641 -48.54 -40.06 14.37
C THR A 641 -47.79 -40.30 15.66
N VAL A 642 -48.49 -40.11 16.78
CA VAL A 642 -47.95 -40.22 18.14
C VAL A 642 -48.65 -41.38 18.82
N ARG A 643 -47.90 -42.39 19.24
CA ARG A 643 -48.40 -43.52 20.02
C ARG A 643 -47.86 -43.45 21.44
N THR A 644 -48.74 -43.32 22.44
CA THR A 644 -48.38 -43.14 23.86
C THR A 644 -48.47 -44.43 24.68
N SER A 645 -49.24 -45.42 24.21
CA SER A 645 -49.35 -46.77 24.81
C SER A 645 -49.55 -47.83 23.72
N ASP A 646 -49.72 -49.11 24.11
CA ASP A 646 -50.02 -50.19 23.16
C ASP A 646 -51.37 -50.02 22.45
N ILE A 647 -52.29 -49.22 23.02
CA ILE A 647 -53.65 -49.01 22.52
C ILE A 647 -53.98 -47.56 22.18
N ASP A 648 -53.20 -46.59 22.68
CA ASP A 648 -53.48 -45.16 22.53
C ASP A 648 -52.56 -44.52 21.48
N GLN A 649 -53.15 -44.10 20.36
CA GLN A 649 -52.46 -43.45 19.23
C GLN A 649 -53.34 -42.39 18.57
N VAL A 650 -52.72 -41.31 18.10
CA VAL A 650 -53.38 -40.27 17.30
C VAL A 650 -52.49 -39.82 16.15
N THR A 651 -53.08 -39.46 15.01
CA THR A 651 -52.41 -38.77 13.91
C THR A 651 -52.98 -37.36 13.81
N VAL A 652 -52.11 -36.35 13.89
CA VAL A 652 -52.47 -34.94 13.77
C VAL A 652 -51.63 -34.32 12.67
N ASP A 653 -52.25 -33.55 11.78
CA ASP A 653 -51.55 -32.84 10.72
C ASP A 653 -51.57 -31.32 10.88
N LYS A 654 -50.52 -30.68 10.36
CA LYS A 654 -50.42 -29.23 10.26
C LYS A 654 -49.72 -28.86 8.96
N ASN A 655 -50.23 -27.81 8.31
CA ASN A 655 -49.64 -27.31 7.07
C ASN A 655 -48.44 -26.41 7.39
N ALA A 656 -47.38 -26.54 6.60
CA ALA A 656 -46.22 -25.67 6.64
C ALA A 656 -45.60 -25.49 5.25
N GLN A 657 -45.07 -24.30 5.01
CA GLN A 657 -44.34 -23.99 3.78
C GLN A 657 -42.92 -24.55 3.89
N ILE A 658 -42.52 -25.39 2.92
CA ILE A 658 -41.18 -25.96 2.80
C ILE A 658 -40.67 -25.65 1.39
N GLY A 659 -39.42 -25.21 1.28
CA GLY A 659 -38.72 -25.00 0.01
C GLY A 659 -38.86 -23.65 -0.64
#